data_AF-A0A3D4P266-F1
#
_entry.id   AF-A0A3D4P266-F1
#
_cell.length_a   1.000
_cell.length_b   1.000
_cell.length_c   1.000
_cell.angle_alpha   90.00
_cell.angle_beta   90.00
_cell.angle_gamma   90.00
#
_symmetry.space_group_name_H-M   'P 1'
#
loop_
_entity.id
_entity.type
_entity.pdbx_description
1 polymer ?
#
loop_
_entity_poly.entity_id
_entity_poly.type
_entity_poly.pdbx_seq_one_letter_code
_entity_poly.pdbx_strand_id
1 'polypeptide(L)'
;MNTSRVTCRTLIVASLAAIVVSLAAPASPDDPWARAAGNGELSQQAVRFCRRFARGWLVHADPRSGLLPRNLTGDAYWNARDSAADNYPFIVLTAHVLDDLYLKEAARAILERETKLTARLDSLPDDFLFATQAFRTPEPNLDAVIFGAAEYAKDGLLPITEWLGLSPWLDRMRDLVRDVFKHAPYATPSGAIPSNDVEVAGDLLQVASRLYWMTGDGQYAAWAFLLADRFLVETDLLDRDRLVLRDHGSEIIGGLSEACVLAYHEDPQRWASYRPRFRAVLDRVLEIGRNEDGLLVNSIDPRNGRAVNAKLADTWGYVFNAYLTMALIDPEGARYRDAATRALAAVAGYRDYDWEGGSADGYADAIEGAINLLARIPDEAAEEWADDAIGFIYRKQRADGIIEGWHGDGNSARTALMYALWKTRGAAASPWRDDLRLGAVRGADGGLLVSLSGEWPWSGTIRFDRARHKAVMHLPFDYPRINQFPEWFTVDPLAKYEVRIGDAPAQVVDGADLFSFPLSLRPDAPVRLTVKKVEDPSAAKLRTMRYSSRPKAAAVRWQKDVRAKLAKLVRIDDLSGPAIPLATKVLSTSEKPGYVLQEVEISSTPGRRIKAMLSIPRGAKPPYPAVVCIHGHGGNRRTTYEDPRIYKAFASALAERGYATAAVDVGQHEIYEPGRTLIGERLWDLMRAVDLLASLKEVDRSRIGCAGLSLGGEMAMWLAAMDTRVAACVSSGFLTVMDQMERDHCMCWKIDGLRELVDFADIFALVAPRPLQCQNGLKEPPTQFIVPLARQALREIRPIYADMGVPGNIALDVHAGEHEIDLPSLLEFVDARLGRGRPAR
;
A
#
# COMPACT_ATOMS: atom_id res chain seq x y z
N MET A 1 -49.65 -0.40 22.59
CA MET A 1 -49.33 1.05 22.51
C MET A 1 -47.91 1.19 21.99
N ASN A 2 -47.78 1.87 20.85
CA ASN A 2 -46.60 2.41 20.17
C ASN A 2 -45.34 1.56 19.95
N THR A 3 -45.33 0.93 18.78
CA THR A 3 -44.17 0.75 17.89
C THR A 3 -43.86 2.07 17.14
N SER A 4 -42.58 2.44 16.99
CA SER A 4 -42.14 3.57 16.15
C SER A 4 -40.92 3.13 15.33
N ARG A 5 -41.10 2.97 14.02
CA ARG A 5 -40.57 3.83 12.94
C ARG A 5 -39.06 3.67 12.67
N VAL A 6 -38.74 2.70 11.81
CA VAL A 6 -37.56 2.73 10.94
C VAL A 6 -38.05 3.20 9.57
N THR A 7 -37.61 4.38 9.13
CA THR A 7 -37.93 4.96 7.83
C THR A 7 -37.10 4.32 6.72
N CYS A 8 -37.83 3.74 5.79
CA CYS A 8 -37.43 3.20 4.50
C CYS A 8 -36.72 4.28 3.64
N ARG A 9 -35.50 4.00 3.15
CA ARG A 9 -34.92 4.71 2.01
C ARG A 9 -35.17 3.86 0.76
N THR A 10 -35.85 4.51 -0.17
CA THR A 10 -36.55 4.01 -1.35
C THR A 10 -35.64 3.38 -2.40
N LEU A 11 -36.08 2.23 -2.89
CA LEU A 11 -35.75 1.61 -4.17
C LEU A 11 -35.59 2.63 -5.31
N ILE A 12 -34.44 2.66 -5.97
CA ILE A 12 -34.39 3.04 -7.39
C ILE A 12 -34.60 1.77 -8.19
N VAL A 13 -35.79 1.68 -8.78
CA VAL A 13 -36.29 0.58 -9.59
C VAL A 13 -35.48 0.48 -10.88
N ALA A 14 -34.83 -0.66 -11.08
CA ALA A 14 -34.31 -1.10 -12.36
C ALA A 14 -35.46 -1.16 -13.38
N SER A 15 -35.43 -0.26 -14.37
CA SER A 15 -36.24 -0.37 -15.58
C SER A 15 -35.30 -0.69 -16.75
N LEU A 16 -34.88 -1.95 -16.86
CA LEU A 16 -34.15 -2.45 -18.03
C LEU A 16 -35.19 -2.87 -19.07
N ALA A 17 -35.52 -1.94 -19.97
CA ALA A 17 -36.24 -2.27 -21.20
C ALA A 17 -35.34 -3.15 -22.07
N ALA A 18 -35.89 -4.26 -22.56
CA ALA A 18 -35.25 -5.14 -23.53
C ALA A 18 -35.07 -4.41 -24.87
N ILE A 19 -33.92 -3.78 -25.09
CA ILE A 19 -33.58 -3.12 -26.35
C ILE A 19 -32.99 -4.16 -27.32
N VAL A 20 -33.49 -4.16 -28.56
CA VAL A 20 -33.04 -4.98 -29.67
C VAL A 20 -31.83 -4.31 -30.31
N VAL A 21 -30.68 -4.99 -30.33
CA VAL A 21 -29.44 -4.50 -30.96
C VAL A 21 -29.37 -5.03 -32.39
N SER A 22 -29.11 -4.13 -33.34
CA SER A 22 -28.94 -4.40 -34.76
C SER A 22 -27.50 -4.89 -35.05
N LEU A 23 -27.37 -5.88 -35.92
CA LEU A 23 -26.11 -6.49 -36.37
C LEU A 23 -25.17 -5.45 -36.99
N ALA A 24 -23.97 -5.30 -36.44
CA ALA A 24 -22.91 -4.46 -37.01
C ALA A 24 -22.24 -5.17 -38.20
N ALA A 25 -21.90 -4.40 -39.24
CA ALA A 25 -21.18 -4.84 -40.43
C ALA A 25 -19.75 -5.34 -40.11
N PRO A 26 -19.14 -6.21 -40.94
CA PRO A 26 -17.79 -6.74 -40.69
C PRO A 26 -16.75 -5.62 -40.74
N ALA A 27 -15.93 -5.58 -39.70
CA ALA A 27 -14.99 -4.50 -39.43
C ALA A 27 -13.62 -4.71 -40.12
N SER A 28 -12.99 -3.60 -40.50
CA SER A 28 -11.59 -3.54 -40.95
C SER A 28 -10.64 -4.01 -39.84
N PRO A 29 -9.46 -4.59 -40.14
CA PRO A 29 -8.43 -4.93 -39.15
C PRO A 29 -8.02 -3.75 -38.25
N ASP A 30 -8.18 -2.51 -38.73
CA ASP A 30 -7.91 -1.29 -37.97
C ASP A 30 -9.03 -0.87 -37.02
N ASP A 31 -10.15 -1.61 -36.96
CA ASP A 31 -11.25 -1.32 -36.02
C ASP A 31 -10.86 -1.73 -34.59
N PRO A 32 -10.79 -0.79 -33.63
CA PRO A 32 -10.50 -1.13 -32.24
C PRO A 32 -11.51 -2.11 -31.62
N TRP A 33 -12.76 -2.16 -32.10
CA TRP A 33 -13.72 -3.16 -31.65
C TRP A 33 -13.42 -4.57 -32.16
N ALA A 34 -12.91 -4.71 -33.38
CA ALA A 34 -12.44 -5.99 -33.90
C ALA A 34 -11.24 -6.49 -33.09
N ARG A 35 -10.31 -5.59 -32.75
CA ARG A 35 -9.17 -5.90 -31.86
C ARG A 35 -9.62 -6.28 -30.45
N ALA A 36 -10.59 -5.57 -29.87
CA ALA A 36 -11.16 -5.93 -28.57
C ALA A 36 -11.83 -7.31 -28.60
N ALA A 37 -12.53 -7.65 -29.68
CA ALA A 37 -13.12 -8.98 -29.85
C ALA A 37 -12.05 -10.07 -30.03
N GLY A 38 -11.02 -9.83 -30.84
CA GLY A 38 -9.87 -10.74 -31.00
C GLY A 38 -9.13 -10.99 -29.67
N ASN A 39 -8.91 -9.94 -28.89
CA ASN A 39 -8.38 -10.06 -27.52
C ASN A 39 -9.29 -10.91 -26.62
N GLY A 40 -10.61 -10.95 -26.89
CA GLY A 40 -11.57 -11.78 -26.16
C GLY A 40 -11.44 -13.27 -26.46
N GLU A 41 -11.06 -13.64 -27.68
CA GLU A 41 -10.73 -15.03 -28.03
C GLU A 41 -9.43 -15.47 -27.34
N LEU A 42 -8.40 -14.62 -27.41
CA LEU A 42 -7.10 -14.87 -26.78
C LEU A 42 -7.22 -15.01 -25.25
N SER A 43 -7.97 -14.11 -24.60
CA SER A 43 -8.19 -14.17 -23.16
C SER A 43 -9.03 -15.38 -22.75
N GLN A 44 -10.03 -15.77 -23.55
CA GLN A 44 -10.84 -16.97 -23.27
C GLN A 44 -9.97 -18.22 -23.28
N GLN A 45 -9.12 -18.37 -24.31
CA GLN A 45 -8.22 -19.52 -24.42
C GLN A 45 -7.31 -19.62 -23.20
N ALA A 46 -6.71 -18.50 -22.81
CA ALA A 46 -5.82 -18.40 -21.66
C ALA A 46 -6.52 -18.75 -20.33
N VAL A 47 -7.70 -18.18 -20.08
CA VAL A 47 -8.48 -18.46 -18.89
C VAL A 47 -8.93 -19.93 -18.83
N ARG A 48 -9.38 -20.48 -19.97
CA ARG A 48 -9.78 -21.89 -20.05
C ARG A 48 -8.60 -22.81 -19.76
N PHE A 49 -7.41 -22.47 -20.26
CA PHE A 49 -6.17 -23.15 -19.95
C PHE A 49 -5.91 -23.16 -18.43
N CYS A 50 -5.96 -22.01 -17.75
CA CYS A 50 -5.76 -21.90 -16.30
C CYS A 50 -6.80 -22.72 -15.51
N ARG A 51 -8.08 -22.67 -15.91
CA ARG A 51 -9.16 -23.41 -15.26
C ARG A 51 -8.98 -24.93 -15.38
N ARG A 52 -8.54 -25.40 -16.55
CA ARG A 52 -8.23 -26.83 -16.79
C ARG A 52 -7.01 -27.27 -15.98
N PHE A 53 -5.96 -26.45 -15.93
CA PHE A 53 -4.81 -26.67 -15.05
C PHE A 53 -5.24 -26.85 -13.59
N ALA A 54 -6.00 -25.88 -13.05
CA ALA A 54 -6.41 -25.89 -11.65
C ALA A 54 -7.24 -27.13 -11.30
N ARG A 55 -8.19 -27.50 -12.16
CA ARG A 55 -9.01 -28.71 -11.97
C ARG A 55 -8.20 -29.99 -12.14
N GLY A 56 -7.31 -30.05 -13.12
CA GLY A 56 -6.45 -31.20 -13.37
C GLY A 56 -5.57 -31.52 -12.16
N TRP A 57 -4.89 -30.51 -11.61
CA TRP A 57 -4.04 -30.69 -10.43
C TRP A 57 -4.83 -31.06 -9.16
N LEU A 58 -6.02 -30.51 -8.96
CA LEU A 58 -6.87 -30.88 -7.81
C LEU A 58 -7.29 -32.36 -7.82
N VAL A 59 -7.37 -33.02 -8.98
CA VAL A 59 -7.62 -34.47 -9.06
C VAL A 59 -6.48 -35.28 -8.45
N HIS A 60 -5.27 -34.73 -8.43
CA HIS A 60 -4.07 -35.38 -7.90
C HIS A 60 -3.78 -35.03 -6.42
N ALA A 61 -4.64 -34.24 -5.77
CA ALA A 61 -4.51 -33.98 -4.34
C ALA A 61 -4.56 -35.29 -3.53
N ASP A 62 -3.65 -35.45 -2.57
CA ASP A 62 -3.63 -36.64 -1.71
C ASP A 62 -4.91 -36.70 -0.87
N PRO A 63 -5.68 -37.80 -0.91
CA PRO A 63 -7.00 -37.86 -0.27
C PRO A 63 -6.95 -37.79 1.26
N ARG A 64 -5.77 -38.00 1.88
CA ARG A 64 -5.60 -37.96 3.34
C ARG A 64 -5.24 -36.56 3.84
N SER A 65 -4.25 -35.93 3.21
CA SER A 65 -3.77 -34.61 3.60
C SER A 65 -4.53 -33.47 2.95
N GLY A 66 -5.07 -33.69 1.74
CA GLY A 66 -5.65 -32.67 0.87
C GLY A 66 -4.60 -31.83 0.13
N LEU A 67 -3.32 -32.18 0.21
CA LEU A 67 -2.21 -31.42 -0.39
C LEU A 67 -1.87 -31.92 -1.79
N LEU A 68 -1.30 -31.02 -2.61
CA LEU A 68 -0.87 -31.31 -3.97
C LEU A 68 0.54 -31.94 -3.96
N PRO A 69 0.80 -32.98 -4.76
CA PRO A 69 2.15 -33.51 -4.89
C PRO A 69 3.04 -32.49 -5.62
N ARG A 70 4.33 -32.49 -5.31
CA ARG A 70 5.33 -31.72 -6.05
C ARG A 70 5.32 -32.04 -7.54
N ASN A 71 5.37 -33.33 -7.87
CA ASN A 71 5.36 -33.85 -9.24
C ASN A 71 4.43 -35.06 -9.33
N LEU A 72 3.90 -35.33 -10.53
CA LEU A 72 3.05 -36.50 -10.79
C LEU A 72 3.84 -37.79 -11.04
N THR A 73 5.16 -37.68 -11.18
CA THR A 73 6.08 -38.80 -11.31
C THR A 73 7.07 -38.83 -10.15
N GLY A 74 7.44 -40.02 -9.68
CA GLY A 74 8.30 -40.21 -8.51
C GLY A 74 7.55 -40.21 -7.18
N ASP A 75 8.24 -39.83 -6.10
CA ASP A 75 7.66 -39.78 -4.75
C ASP A 75 6.64 -38.65 -4.62
N ALA A 76 5.46 -38.96 -4.06
CA ALA A 76 4.40 -37.98 -3.82
C ALA A 76 4.56 -37.33 -2.44
N TYR A 77 4.93 -36.05 -2.43
CA TYR A 77 5.07 -35.22 -1.23
C TYR A 77 4.76 -33.75 -1.55
N TRP A 78 4.40 -32.98 -0.52
CA TRP A 78 4.28 -31.52 -0.59
C TRP A 78 5.56 -30.87 -0.11
N ASN A 79 5.99 -29.78 -0.74
CA ASN A 79 7.02 -28.92 -0.18
C ASN A 79 6.82 -27.43 -0.50
N ALA A 80 7.57 -26.60 0.21
CA ALA A 80 7.39 -25.16 0.18
C ALA A 80 7.93 -24.51 -1.10
N ARG A 81 9.17 -24.82 -1.49
CA ARG A 81 9.82 -24.21 -2.68
C ARG A 81 9.25 -24.64 -4.03
N ASP A 82 8.42 -25.68 -4.11
CA ASP A 82 7.92 -26.16 -5.40
C ASP A 82 6.38 -26.21 -5.39
N SER A 83 5.76 -27.12 -4.61
CA SER A 83 4.28 -27.24 -4.57
C SER A 83 3.60 -25.95 -4.10
N ALA A 84 4.14 -25.37 -3.03
CA ALA A 84 3.56 -24.20 -2.39
C ALA A 84 3.92 -22.90 -3.11
N ALA A 85 5.09 -22.82 -3.74
CA ALA A 85 5.60 -21.66 -4.46
C ALA A 85 5.09 -21.57 -5.91
N ASP A 86 5.13 -22.68 -6.66
CA ASP A 86 4.99 -22.64 -8.13
C ASP A 86 3.70 -23.23 -8.65
N ASN A 87 2.94 -23.97 -7.84
CA ASN A 87 1.73 -24.67 -8.32
C ASN A 87 0.46 -24.19 -7.63
N TYR A 88 0.35 -24.43 -6.33
CA TYR A 88 -0.80 -24.05 -5.52
C TYR A 88 -1.24 -22.57 -5.68
N PRO A 89 -0.33 -21.58 -5.72
CA PRO A 89 -0.69 -20.16 -5.81
C PRO A 89 -1.48 -19.81 -7.06
N PHE A 90 -1.22 -20.50 -8.16
CA PHE A 90 -1.88 -20.21 -9.43
C PHE A 90 -3.25 -20.90 -9.54
N ILE A 91 -3.53 -21.89 -8.69
CA ILE A 91 -4.89 -22.34 -8.40
C ILE A 91 -5.64 -21.25 -7.63
N VAL A 92 -5.02 -20.65 -6.61
CA VAL A 92 -5.62 -19.55 -5.82
C VAL A 92 -5.97 -18.38 -6.72
N LEU A 93 -5.02 -17.90 -7.53
CA LEU A 93 -5.24 -16.76 -8.42
C LEU A 93 -6.30 -17.06 -9.49
N THR A 94 -6.25 -18.24 -10.12
CA THR A 94 -7.30 -18.69 -11.06
C THR A 94 -8.67 -18.65 -10.39
N ALA A 95 -8.81 -19.17 -9.17
CA ALA A 95 -10.07 -19.17 -8.45
C ALA A 95 -10.65 -17.76 -8.24
N HIS A 96 -9.79 -16.78 -7.93
CA HIS A 96 -10.21 -15.42 -7.61
C HIS A 96 -10.43 -14.53 -8.83
N VAL A 97 -9.63 -14.70 -9.89
CA VAL A 97 -9.84 -13.98 -11.16
C VAL A 97 -11.11 -14.46 -11.87
N LEU A 98 -11.43 -15.75 -11.77
CA LEU A 98 -12.63 -16.32 -12.41
C LEU A 98 -13.88 -16.31 -11.54
N ASP A 99 -13.71 -15.99 -10.25
CA ASP A 99 -14.76 -16.07 -9.24
C ASP A 99 -15.39 -17.48 -9.15
N ASP A 100 -14.57 -18.51 -9.28
CA ASP A 100 -15.00 -19.92 -9.23
C ASP A 100 -15.03 -20.38 -7.76
N LEU A 101 -16.24 -20.47 -7.19
CA LEU A 101 -16.46 -20.80 -5.77
C LEU A 101 -15.82 -22.13 -5.36
N TYR A 102 -15.93 -23.15 -6.20
CA TYR A 102 -15.37 -24.48 -5.89
C TYR A 102 -13.84 -24.41 -5.77
N LEU A 103 -13.18 -23.71 -6.70
CA LEU A 103 -11.72 -23.52 -6.64
C LEU A 103 -11.31 -22.68 -5.43
N LYS A 104 -12.11 -21.68 -5.03
CA LYS A 104 -11.84 -20.85 -3.85
C LYS A 104 -11.88 -21.67 -2.57
N GLU A 105 -12.88 -22.53 -2.42
CA GLU A 105 -13.01 -23.43 -1.27
C GLU A 105 -11.87 -24.44 -1.22
N ALA A 106 -11.53 -25.06 -2.35
CA ALA A 106 -10.40 -25.98 -2.45
C ALA A 106 -9.07 -25.30 -2.09
N ALA A 107 -8.82 -24.12 -2.66
CA ALA A 107 -7.61 -23.35 -2.39
C ALA A 107 -7.48 -23.00 -0.90
N ARG A 108 -8.57 -22.53 -0.27
CA ARG A 108 -8.59 -22.23 1.17
C ARG A 108 -8.34 -23.48 2.01
N ALA A 109 -8.94 -24.61 1.65
CA ALA A 109 -8.73 -25.87 2.36
C ALA A 109 -7.26 -26.31 2.27
N ILE A 110 -6.61 -26.16 1.11
CA ILE A 110 -5.18 -26.46 0.95
C ILE A 110 -4.33 -25.57 1.88
N LEU A 111 -4.59 -24.26 1.97
CA LEU A 111 -3.89 -23.37 2.91
C LEU A 111 -3.97 -23.89 4.34
N GLU A 112 -5.19 -24.18 4.80
CA GLU A 112 -5.46 -24.64 6.17
C GLU A 112 -4.75 -25.97 6.47
N ARG A 113 -4.66 -26.87 5.48
CA ARG A 113 -3.95 -28.16 5.59
C ARG A 113 -2.45 -27.99 5.56
N GLU A 114 -1.94 -27.17 4.64
CA GLU A 114 -0.51 -26.88 4.48
C GLU A 114 0.04 -26.33 5.79
N THR A 115 -0.60 -25.28 6.30
CA THR A 115 -0.16 -24.60 7.52
C THR A 115 -0.15 -25.54 8.72
N LYS A 116 -1.09 -26.49 8.79
CA LYS A 116 -1.19 -27.44 9.90
C LYS A 116 -0.22 -28.62 9.79
N LEU A 117 -0.05 -29.17 8.59
CA LEU A 117 0.64 -30.45 8.39
C LEU A 117 2.14 -30.29 8.13
N THR A 118 2.55 -29.13 7.59
CA THR A 118 3.91 -28.94 7.09
C THR A 118 4.78 -28.10 8.03
N ALA A 119 4.19 -27.39 8.99
CA ALA A 119 4.91 -26.58 9.96
C ALA A 119 5.88 -27.43 10.80
N ARG A 120 7.18 -27.13 10.67
CA ARG A 120 8.30 -27.90 11.23
C ARG A 120 9.05 -27.15 12.31
N LEU A 121 9.35 -25.87 12.05
CA LEU A 121 10.04 -24.96 12.95
C LEU A 121 9.21 -23.69 13.08
N ASP A 122 8.50 -23.55 14.19
CA ASP A 122 7.42 -22.56 14.33
C ASP A 122 6.45 -22.64 13.14
N SER A 123 6.33 -21.60 12.31
CA SER A 123 5.48 -21.61 11.12
C SER A 123 6.17 -22.13 9.85
N LEU A 124 7.48 -22.39 9.87
CA LEU A 124 8.26 -22.72 8.67
C LEU A 124 7.94 -24.14 8.17
N PRO A 125 7.54 -24.30 6.90
CA PRO A 125 7.16 -25.58 6.33
C PRO A 125 8.37 -26.45 5.93
N ASP A 126 8.21 -27.77 6.04
CA ASP A 126 9.18 -28.79 5.59
C ASP A 126 8.48 -29.82 4.66
N ASP A 127 9.27 -30.67 3.99
CA ASP A 127 8.78 -31.67 3.05
C ASP A 127 7.83 -32.67 3.75
N PHE A 128 6.58 -32.74 3.33
CA PHE A 128 5.55 -33.61 3.90
C PHE A 128 5.24 -34.78 2.97
N LEU A 129 5.68 -35.99 3.34
CA LEU A 129 5.58 -37.20 2.54
C LEU A 129 4.19 -37.83 2.65
N PHE A 130 3.49 -37.98 1.52
CA PHE A 130 2.10 -38.45 1.54
C PHE A 130 1.99 -39.92 1.90
N ALA A 131 2.95 -40.76 1.51
CA ALA A 131 2.92 -42.19 1.81
C ALA A 131 2.83 -42.44 3.33
N THR A 132 3.66 -41.74 4.11
CA THR A 132 3.78 -41.90 5.56
C THR A 132 2.93 -40.90 6.36
N GLN A 133 2.45 -39.83 5.73
CA GLN A 133 1.78 -38.70 6.40
C GLN A 133 2.68 -38.08 7.50
N ALA A 134 3.97 -37.97 7.21
CA ALA A 134 4.99 -37.45 8.11
C ALA A 134 6.05 -36.67 7.31
N PHE A 135 6.95 -35.99 8.02
CA PHE A 135 8.07 -35.32 7.38
C PHE A 135 8.96 -36.32 6.64
N ARG A 136 9.45 -35.89 5.48
CA ARG A 136 10.26 -36.73 4.59
C ARG A 136 11.60 -37.10 5.22
N THR A 137 12.18 -36.21 6.01
CA THR A 137 13.39 -36.44 6.81
C THR A 137 13.08 -36.43 8.30
N PRO A 138 13.79 -37.23 9.11
CA PRO A 138 13.57 -37.28 10.56
C PRO A 138 13.97 -35.99 11.25
N GLU A 139 15.05 -35.34 10.80
CA GLU A 139 15.57 -34.07 11.31
C GLU A 139 15.41 -32.94 10.27
N PRO A 140 15.12 -31.70 10.69
CA PRO A 140 15.00 -30.57 9.77
C PRO A 140 16.37 -30.13 9.26
N ASN A 141 16.47 -29.85 7.97
CA ASN A 141 17.60 -29.12 7.41
C ASN A 141 17.23 -27.63 7.35
N LEU A 142 17.85 -26.83 8.22
CA LEU A 142 17.50 -25.41 8.37
C LEU A 142 17.66 -24.62 7.07
N ASP A 143 18.74 -24.82 6.32
CA ASP A 143 18.98 -24.10 5.07
C ASP A 143 17.89 -24.43 4.03
N ALA A 144 17.49 -25.71 3.94
CA ALA A 144 16.43 -26.15 3.03
C ALA A 144 15.04 -25.62 3.44
N VAL A 145 14.75 -25.57 4.75
CA VAL A 145 13.50 -25.02 5.29
C VAL A 145 13.42 -23.51 5.08
N ILE A 146 14.51 -22.77 5.32
CA ILE A 146 14.59 -21.33 5.06
C ILE A 146 14.43 -21.04 3.56
N PHE A 147 15.15 -21.79 2.71
CA PHE A 147 15.02 -21.68 1.25
C PHE A 147 13.56 -21.91 0.82
N GLY A 148 12.95 -23.00 1.29
CA GLY A 148 11.55 -23.32 1.01
C GLY A 148 10.57 -22.23 1.43
N ALA A 149 10.77 -21.63 2.61
CA ALA A 149 9.92 -20.55 3.09
C ALA A 149 10.12 -19.24 2.32
N ALA A 150 11.35 -18.94 1.86
CA ALA A 150 11.65 -17.76 1.05
C ALA A 150 10.97 -17.84 -0.32
N GLU A 151 11.14 -18.96 -1.03
CA GLU A 151 10.49 -19.25 -2.32
C GLU A 151 8.97 -19.20 -2.20
N TYR A 152 8.40 -19.89 -1.18
CA TYR A 152 6.95 -19.86 -0.97
C TYR A 152 6.43 -18.44 -0.69
N ALA A 153 7.20 -17.64 0.05
CA ALA A 153 6.83 -16.25 0.29
C ALA A 153 6.91 -15.40 -0.99
N LYS A 154 7.97 -15.54 -1.81
CA LYS A 154 8.22 -14.70 -3.01
C LYS A 154 7.42 -15.14 -4.24
N ASP A 155 7.49 -16.41 -4.64
CA ASP A 155 6.83 -16.91 -5.85
C ASP A 155 5.37 -17.26 -5.62
N GLY A 156 5.04 -17.70 -4.40
CA GLY A 156 3.68 -18.11 -4.09
C GLY A 156 2.81 -17.03 -3.47
N LEU A 157 3.12 -16.65 -2.23
CA LEU A 157 2.21 -15.82 -1.43
C LEU A 157 2.20 -14.35 -1.88
N LEU A 158 3.33 -13.83 -2.37
CA LEU A 158 3.44 -12.44 -2.83
C LEU A 158 2.48 -12.10 -3.98
N PRO A 159 2.42 -12.85 -5.10
CA PRO A 159 1.49 -12.52 -6.20
C PRO A 159 0.02 -12.65 -5.78
N ILE A 160 -0.33 -13.63 -4.94
CA ILE A 160 -1.67 -13.75 -4.36
C ILE A 160 -2.02 -12.50 -3.55
N THR A 161 -1.09 -12.09 -2.69
CA THR A 161 -1.28 -10.99 -1.74
C THR A 161 -1.35 -9.64 -2.44
N GLU A 162 -0.60 -9.46 -3.53
CA GLU A 162 -0.70 -8.28 -4.38
C GLU A 162 -2.10 -8.15 -5.00
N TRP A 163 -2.69 -9.26 -5.45
CA TRP A 163 -4.02 -9.29 -6.07
C TRP A 163 -5.16 -9.14 -5.05
N LEU A 164 -5.08 -9.87 -3.93
CA LEU A 164 -6.17 -9.97 -2.94
C LEU A 164 -6.07 -8.96 -1.79
N GLY A 165 -4.88 -8.47 -1.50
CA GLY A 165 -4.60 -7.65 -0.32
C GLY A 165 -4.77 -8.41 0.99
N LEU A 166 -5.49 -7.81 1.95
CA LEU A 166 -5.74 -8.41 3.26
C LEU A 166 -6.48 -9.74 3.09
N SER A 167 -5.78 -10.83 3.41
CA SER A 167 -6.26 -12.19 3.20
C SER A 167 -5.48 -13.18 4.07
N PRO A 168 -5.98 -14.42 4.26
CA PRO A 168 -5.24 -15.44 5.00
C PRO A 168 -3.85 -15.76 4.41
N TRP A 169 -3.65 -15.55 3.11
CA TRP A 169 -2.34 -15.74 2.46
C TRP A 169 -1.32 -14.66 2.85
N LEU A 170 -1.77 -13.41 3.07
CA LEU A 170 -0.91 -12.36 3.63
C LEU A 170 -0.48 -12.73 5.06
N ASP A 171 -1.40 -13.23 5.88
CA ASP A 171 -1.07 -13.65 7.24
C ASP A 171 -0.06 -14.81 7.23
N ARG A 172 -0.27 -15.81 6.36
CA ARG A 172 0.70 -16.89 6.15
C ARG A 172 2.08 -16.36 5.78
N MET A 173 2.16 -15.42 4.83
CA MET A 173 3.43 -14.84 4.39
C MET A 173 4.14 -14.09 5.52
N ARG A 174 3.39 -13.35 6.34
CA ARG A 174 3.94 -12.63 7.49
C ARG A 174 4.52 -13.58 8.53
N ASP A 175 3.85 -14.68 8.82
CA ASP A 175 4.33 -15.71 9.75
C ASP A 175 5.63 -16.32 9.24
N LEU A 176 5.68 -16.74 7.96
CA LEU A 176 6.88 -17.30 7.34
C LEU A 176 8.07 -16.35 7.44
N VAL A 177 7.91 -15.11 6.99
CA VAL A 177 9.02 -14.14 6.97
C VAL A 177 9.51 -13.85 8.39
N ARG A 178 8.61 -13.71 9.37
CA ARG A 178 8.99 -13.47 10.76
C ARG A 178 9.81 -14.62 11.32
N ASP A 179 9.40 -15.86 11.09
CA ASP A 179 10.12 -17.03 11.60
C ASP A 179 11.41 -17.31 10.82
N VAL A 180 11.48 -16.99 9.52
CA VAL A 180 12.73 -17.04 8.75
C VAL A 180 13.81 -16.16 9.40
N PHE A 181 13.47 -14.92 9.76
CA PHE A 181 14.41 -14.02 10.44
C PHE A 181 14.63 -14.38 11.92
N LYS A 182 13.66 -15.00 12.59
CA LYS A 182 13.83 -15.54 13.95
C LYS A 182 14.90 -16.63 14.00
N HIS A 183 14.96 -17.48 12.96
CA HIS A 183 15.91 -18.60 12.85
C HIS A 183 17.18 -18.27 12.05
N ALA A 184 17.46 -16.99 11.81
CA ALA A 184 18.61 -16.53 11.03
C ALA A 184 19.95 -17.02 11.62
N PRO A 185 20.69 -17.93 10.93
CA PRO A 185 21.85 -18.58 11.54
C PRO A 185 23.18 -17.86 11.26
N TYR A 186 23.22 -16.92 10.30
CA TYR A 186 24.48 -16.30 9.86
C TYR A 186 24.68 -14.92 10.47
N ALA A 187 25.69 -14.78 11.33
CA ALA A 187 26.07 -13.47 11.87
C ALA A 187 26.80 -12.61 10.82
N THR A 188 26.40 -11.34 10.69
CA THR A 188 27.07 -10.31 9.90
C THR A 188 27.36 -9.08 10.78
N PRO A 189 28.25 -8.16 10.35
CA PRO A 189 28.45 -6.88 11.04
C PRO A 189 27.15 -6.10 11.32
N SER A 190 26.17 -6.17 10.42
CA SER A 190 24.90 -5.44 10.55
C SER A 190 23.81 -6.22 11.32
N GLY A 191 23.96 -7.52 11.53
CA GLY A 191 22.99 -8.38 12.22
C GLY A 191 22.95 -9.82 11.70
N ALA A 192 22.13 -10.68 12.33
CA ALA A 192 21.96 -12.06 11.85
C ALA A 192 21.06 -12.10 10.60
N ILE A 193 21.52 -12.76 9.53
CA ILE A 193 20.77 -12.94 8.28
C ILE A 193 20.36 -14.41 8.07
N PRO A 194 19.23 -14.67 7.37
CA PRO A 194 18.76 -16.02 7.12
C PRO A 194 19.64 -16.85 6.18
N SER A 195 20.30 -16.23 5.21
CA SER A 195 21.17 -16.92 4.26
C SER A 195 22.22 -16.00 3.65
N ASN A 196 23.37 -16.56 3.26
CA ASN A 196 24.37 -15.91 2.39
C ASN A 196 24.11 -16.18 0.89
N ASP A 197 23.16 -17.05 0.60
CA ASP A 197 22.73 -17.33 -0.76
C ASP A 197 22.00 -16.12 -1.36
N VAL A 198 22.28 -15.84 -2.64
CA VAL A 198 21.76 -14.63 -3.32
C VAL A 198 20.28 -14.72 -3.66
N GLU A 199 19.81 -15.93 -3.94
CA GLU A 199 18.43 -16.20 -4.31
C GLU A 199 17.56 -15.99 -3.07
N VAL A 200 17.88 -16.69 -1.97
CA VAL A 200 17.18 -16.51 -0.69
C VAL A 200 17.20 -15.07 -0.21
N ALA A 201 18.35 -14.38 -0.35
CA ALA A 201 18.44 -12.98 0.03
C ALA A 201 17.62 -12.07 -0.89
N GLY A 202 17.63 -12.32 -2.20
CA GLY A 202 16.85 -11.60 -3.19
C GLY A 202 15.35 -11.74 -2.95
N ASP A 203 14.90 -12.93 -2.61
CA ASP A 203 13.53 -13.25 -2.27
C ASP A 203 13.05 -12.49 -1.05
N LEU A 204 13.81 -12.61 0.04
CA LEU A 204 13.48 -11.95 1.30
C LEU A 204 13.57 -10.42 1.16
N LEU A 205 14.45 -9.89 0.33
CA LEU A 205 14.50 -8.46 0.00
C LEU A 205 13.20 -7.98 -0.66
N GLN A 206 12.72 -8.71 -1.68
CA GLN A 206 11.48 -8.37 -2.38
C GLN A 206 10.28 -8.48 -1.43
N VAL A 207 10.16 -9.60 -0.70
CA VAL A 207 9.05 -9.84 0.22
C VAL A 207 9.05 -8.83 1.37
N ALA A 208 10.19 -8.59 2.02
CA ALA A 208 10.27 -7.65 3.14
C ALA A 208 10.00 -6.21 2.70
N SER A 209 10.49 -5.79 1.53
CA SER A 209 10.22 -4.45 0.98
C SER A 209 8.72 -4.24 0.75
N ARG A 210 8.03 -5.22 0.15
CA ARG A 210 6.58 -5.12 -0.12
C ARG A 210 5.74 -5.24 1.16
N LEU A 211 6.12 -6.11 2.09
CA LEU A 211 5.47 -6.21 3.41
C LEU A 211 5.59 -4.92 4.21
N TYR A 212 6.72 -4.21 4.14
CA TYR A 212 6.88 -2.90 4.76
C TYR A 212 5.84 -1.91 4.21
N TRP A 213 5.71 -1.80 2.89
CA TRP A 213 4.77 -0.87 2.28
C TRP A 213 3.33 -1.23 2.63
N MET A 214 2.97 -2.51 2.53
CA MET A 214 1.63 -3.02 2.85
C MET A 214 1.22 -2.74 4.29
N THR A 215 2.10 -3.06 5.25
CA THR A 215 1.76 -3.13 6.67
C THR A 215 2.17 -1.89 7.46
N GLY A 216 3.19 -1.17 7.01
CA GLY A 216 3.82 -0.10 7.77
C GLY A 216 4.72 -0.60 8.92
N ASP A 217 4.91 -1.90 9.10
CA ASP A 217 5.76 -2.46 10.15
C ASP A 217 7.24 -2.23 9.82
N GLY A 218 7.90 -1.40 10.64
CA GLY A 218 9.29 -0.99 10.44
C GLY A 218 10.29 -2.15 10.51
N GLN A 219 9.90 -3.29 11.12
CA GLN A 219 10.76 -4.47 11.18
C GLN A 219 11.07 -5.03 9.79
N TYR A 220 10.12 -5.01 8.87
CA TYR A 220 10.35 -5.49 7.50
C TYR A 220 11.32 -4.58 6.74
N ALA A 221 11.26 -3.25 6.95
CA ALA A 221 12.26 -2.34 6.38
C ALA A 221 13.64 -2.59 6.98
N ALA A 222 13.74 -2.84 8.30
CA ALA A 222 15.00 -3.17 8.94
C ALA A 222 15.62 -4.45 8.37
N TRP A 223 14.81 -5.48 8.12
CA TRP A 223 15.24 -6.72 7.47
C TRP A 223 15.66 -6.53 6.01
N ALA A 224 14.91 -5.74 5.24
CA ALA A 224 15.30 -5.40 3.87
C ALA A 224 16.64 -4.65 3.84
N PHE A 225 16.83 -3.66 4.72
CA PHE A 225 18.10 -2.94 4.83
C PHE A 225 19.24 -3.82 5.32
N LEU A 226 18.99 -4.73 6.26
CA LEU A 226 20.00 -5.67 6.74
C LEU A 226 20.55 -6.54 5.57
N LEU A 227 19.66 -7.06 4.72
CA LEU A 227 20.05 -7.82 3.54
C LEU A 227 20.72 -6.92 2.49
N ALA A 228 20.22 -5.70 2.25
CA ALA A 228 20.83 -4.78 1.29
C ALA A 228 22.24 -4.34 1.72
N ASP A 229 22.45 -4.05 3.02
CA ASP A 229 23.75 -3.73 3.60
C ASP A 229 24.74 -4.88 3.37
N ARG A 230 24.29 -6.14 3.54
CA ARG A 230 25.11 -7.32 3.27
C ARG A 230 25.65 -7.36 1.83
N PHE A 231 24.80 -7.11 0.83
CA PHE A 231 25.15 -7.32 -0.59
C PHE A 231 25.60 -6.07 -1.35
N LEU A 232 25.43 -4.87 -0.77
CA LEU A 232 25.95 -3.62 -1.34
C LEU A 232 27.12 -3.04 -0.55
N VAL A 233 27.13 -3.17 0.78
CA VAL A 233 28.07 -2.43 1.64
C VAL A 233 29.15 -3.35 2.21
N GLU A 234 28.77 -4.50 2.76
CA GLU A 234 29.71 -5.43 3.40
C GLU A 234 30.40 -6.37 2.42
N THR A 235 29.72 -6.68 1.32
CA THR A 235 30.25 -7.46 0.20
C THR A 235 29.96 -6.72 -1.11
N ASP A 236 30.70 -7.08 -2.15
CA ASP A 236 30.48 -6.57 -3.49
C ASP A 236 30.06 -7.71 -4.42
N LEU A 237 28.89 -7.57 -5.06
CA LEU A 237 28.44 -8.51 -6.09
C LEU A 237 29.39 -8.54 -7.30
N LEU A 238 30.13 -7.46 -7.54
CA LEU A 238 31.12 -7.36 -8.61
C LEU A 238 32.38 -8.15 -8.34
N ASP A 239 32.66 -8.48 -7.07
CA ASP A 239 33.79 -9.31 -6.68
C ASP A 239 33.50 -10.81 -6.86
N ARG A 240 32.33 -11.23 -7.35
CA ARG A 240 32.03 -12.66 -7.54
C ARG A 240 32.64 -13.20 -8.84
N ASP A 241 33.06 -14.46 -8.83
CA ASP A 241 33.50 -15.15 -10.04
C ASP A 241 32.33 -15.53 -10.96
N ARG A 242 31.10 -15.50 -10.43
CA ARG A 242 29.86 -15.75 -11.16
C ARG A 242 28.70 -14.97 -10.58
N LEU A 243 28.02 -14.21 -11.43
CA LEU A 243 26.72 -13.59 -11.18
C LEU A 243 25.73 -14.20 -12.18
N VAL A 244 24.70 -14.85 -11.66
CA VAL A 244 23.62 -15.44 -12.46
C VAL A 244 22.62 -14.33 -12.80
N LEU A 245 22.24 -14.24 -14.07
CA LEU A 245 21.25 -13.29 -14.59
C LEU A 245 19.98 -13.99 -15.09
N ARG A 246 19.98 -15.33 -15.01
CA ARG A 246 18.82 -16.20 -15.20
C ARG A 246 18.11 -16.38 -13.85
N ASP A 247 16.96 -17.03 -13.91
CA ASP A 247 16.22 -17.67 -12.83
C ASP A 247 17.08 -18.23 -11.67
N HIS A 248 16.49 -18.31 -10.47
CA HIS A 248 17.08 -18.76 -9.21
C HIS A 248 18.49 -18.18 -8.94
N GLY A 249 18.74 -16.94 -9.39
CA GLY A 249 19.95 -16.20 -9.08
C GLY A 249 19.92 -14.70 -9.44
N SER A 250 18.96 -14.28 -10.26
CA SER A 250 18.74 -12.87 -10.62
C SER A 250 17.93 -12.07 -9.58
N GLU A 251 17.31 -12.76 -8.62
CA GLU A 251 16.37 -12.23 -7.63
C GLU A 251 17.05 -11.20 -6.75
N ILE A 252 18.36 -11.35 -6.49
CA ILE A 252 19.14 -10.36 -5.75
C ILE A 252 19.11 -8.99 -6.43
N ILE A 253 19.15 -8.93 -7.76
CA ILE A 253 19.11 -7.67 -8.51
C ILE A 253 17.71 -7.05 -8.39
N GLY A 254 16.66 -7.86 -8.49
CA GLY A 254 15.28 -7.43 -8.26
C GLY A 254 15.09 -6.88 -6.84
N GLY A 255 15.48 -7.66 -5.83
CA GLY A 255 15.36 -7.29 -4.41
C GLY A 255 16.16 -6.06 -4.01
N LEU A 256 17.39 -5.89 -4.53
CA LEU A 256 18.19 -4.69 -4.30
C LEU A 256 17.54 -3.45 -4.93
N SER A 257 16.85 -3.58 -6.06
CA SER A 257 16.12 -2.45 -6.66
C SER A 257 14.95 -2.00 -5.77
N GLU A 258 14.23 -2.94 -5.14
CA GLU A 258 13.15 -2.62 -4.20
C GLU A 258 13.70 -1.98 -2.90
N ALA A 259 14.81 -2.48 -2.38
CA ALA A 259 15.50 -1.86 -1.25
C ALA A 259 16.02 -0.45 -1.58
N CYS A 260 16.43 -0.19 -2.82
CA CYS A 260 16.78 1.15 -3.29
C CYS A 260 15.56 2.10 -3.29
N VAL A 261 14.39 1.63 -3.73
CA VAL A 261 13.14 2.42 -3.63
C VAL A 261 12.80 2.73 -2.17
N LEU A 262 12.94 1.74 -1.29
CA LEU A 262 12.72 1.90 0.14
C LEU A 262 13.67 2.96 0.74
N ALA A 263 14.98 2.84 0.47
CA ALA A 263 15.98 3.80 0.92
C ALA A 263 15.71 5.21 0.36
N TYR A 264 15.38 5.33 -0.93
CA TYR A 264 15.08 6.60 -1.58
C TYR A 264 13.96 7.39 -0.88
N HIS A 265 12.93 6.70 -0.39
CA HIS A 265 11.78 7.32 0.26
C HIS A 265 11.90 7.46 1.78
N GLU A 266 12.56 6.52 2.45
CA GLU A 266 12.52 6.40 3.91
C GLU A 266 13.87 6.63 4.60
N ASP A 267 15.00 6.49 3.88
CA ASP A 267 16.35 6.65 4.44
C ASP A 267 17.34 7.29 3.43
N PRO A 268 17.39 8.65 3.38
CA PRO A 268 18.27 9.36 2.46
C PRO A 268 19.77 9.06 2.63
N GLN A 269 20.20 8.64 3.83
CA GLN A 269 21.59 8.32 4.10
C GLN A 269 21.96 6.96 3.49
N ARG A 270 21.12 5.95 3.68
CA ARG A 270 21.27 4.66 2.98
C ARG A 270 21.15 4.84 1.47
N TRP A 271 20.21 5.67 0.99
CA TRP A 271 20.09 5.96 -0.44
C TRP A 271 21.39 6.51 -1.03
N ALA A 272 22.01 7.49 -0.36
CA ALA A 272 23.29 8.04 -0.80
C ALA A 272 24.42 6.98 -0.83
N SER A 273 24.34 5.97 0.04
CA SER A 273 25.28 4.84 0.06
C SER A 273 24.99 3.80 -1.04
N TYR A 274 23.73 3.38 -1.20
CA TYR A 274 23.32 2.30 -2.10
C TYR A 274 23.38 2.71 -3.57
N ARG A 275 22.91 3.93 -3.89
CA ARG A 275 22.80 4.42 -5.27
C ARG A 275 24.06 4.19 -6.12
N PRO A 276 25.26 4.67 -5.73
CA PRO A 276 26.46 4.48 -6.56
C PRO A 276 26.88 3.01 -6.70
N ARG A 277 26.65 2.19 -5.66
CA ARG A 277 27.05 0.77 -5.63
C ARG A 277 26.15 -0.09 -6.51
N PHE A 278 24.85 0.09 -6.37
CA PHE A 278 23.89 -0.66 -7.17
C PHE A 278 23.97 -0.26 -8.65
N ARG A 279 24.22 1.03 -8.95
CA ARG A 279 24.53 1.45 -10.33
C ARG A 279 25.74 0.73 -10.91
N ALA A 280 26.81 0.53 -10.14
CA ALA A 280 27.99 -0.18 -10.62
C ALA A 280 27.64 -1.64 -11.00
N VAL A 281 26.78 -2.31 -10.23
CA VAL A 281 26.24 -3.64 -10.56
C VAL A 281 25.45 -3.61 -11.87
N LEU A 282 24.46 -2.72 -11.98
CA LEU A 282 23.63 -2.63 -13.19
C LEU A 282 24.46 -2.26 -14.43
N ASP A 283 25.44 -1.37 -14.29
CA ASP A 283 26.33 -0.95 -15.37
C ASP A 283 27.21 -2.10 -15.85
N ARG A 284 27.75 -2.90 -14.93
CA ARG A 284 28.52 -4.08 -15.30
C ARG A 284 27.65 -5.09 -16.03
N VAL A 285 26.42 -5.33 -15.57
CA VAL A 285 25.47 -6.20 -16.30
C VAL A 285 25.16 -5.62 -17.68
N LEU A 286 24.99 -4.31 -17.81
CA LEU A 286 24.73 -3.66 -19.09
C LEU A 286 25.94 -3.79 -20.04
N GLU A 287 27.15 -3.72 -19.51
CA GLU A 287 28.40 -3.81 -20.27
C GLU A 287 28.66 -5.22 -20.84
N ILE A 288 28.55 -6.26 -20.01
CA ILE A 288 29.01 -7.61 -20.36
C ILE A 288 27.93 -8.70 -20.29
N GLY A 289 26.73 -8.38 -19.79
CA GLY A 289 25.64 -9.33 -19.54
C GLY A 289 24.65 -9.48 -20.68
N ARG A 290 24.93 -8.91 -21.86
CA ARG A 290 24.01 -8.89 -23.00
C ARG A 290 24.66 -9.44 -24.26
N ASN A 291 23.86 -10.01 -25.15
CA ASN A 291 24.27 -10.30 -26.51
C ASN A 291 24.27 -9.02 -27.38
N GLU A 292 24.57 -9.17 -28.68
CA GLU A 292 24.63 -8.05 -29.63
C GLU A 292 23.28 -7.34 -29.82
N ASP A 293 22.16 -8.05 -29.67
CA ASP A 293 20.83 -7.48 -29.81
C ASP A 293 20.38 -6.74 -28.54
N GLY A 294 20.93 -7.12 -27.38
CA GLY A 294 20.65 -6.51 -26.08
C GLY A 294 19.93 -7.42 -25.09
N LEU A 295 19.67 -8.68 -25.45
CA LEU A 295 19.08 -9.70 -24.56
C LEU A 295 20.11 -10.24 -23.57
N LEU A 296 19.67 -10.58 -22.36
CA LEU A 296 20.56 -11.03 -21.29
C LEU A 296 21.03 -12.48 -21.48
N VAL A 297 22.29 -12.73 -21.13
CA VAL A 297 22.87 -14.07 -21.06
C VAL A 297 22.68 -14.68 -19.67
N ASN A 298 22.80 -16.00 -19.54
CA ASN A 298 22.53 -16.71 -18.29
C ASN A 298 23.40 -16.31 -17.10
N SER A 299 24.70 -16.08 -17.32
CA SER A 299 25.59 -15.65 -16.23
C SER A 299 26.88 -15.03 -16.73
N ILE A 300 27.41 -14.12 -15.92
CA ILE A 300 28.66 -13.39 -16.15
C ILE A 300 29.66 -13.61 -15.03
N ASP A 301 30.93 -13.36 -15.32
CA ASP A 301 32.01 -13.21 -14.35
C ASP A 301 32.28 -11.70 -14.26
N PRO A 302 31.62 -11.00 -13.32
CA PRO A 302 31.71 -9.54 -13.25
C PRO A 302 33.14 -9.08 -12.92
N ARG A 303 33.90 -9.88 -12.16
CA ARG A 303 35.30 -9.60 -11.80
C ARG A 303 36.21 -9.56 -13.02
N ASN A 304 36.10 -10.55 -13.92
CA ASN A 304 36.99 -10.68 -15.08
C ASN A 304 36.39 -10.14 -16.39
N GLY A 305 35.18 -9.61 -16.39
CA GLY A 305 34.63 -8.89 -17.54
C GLY A 305 34.15 -9.79 -18.69
N ARG A 306 33.66 -11.00 -18.41
CA ARG A 306 33.28 -11.98 -19.45
C ARG A 306 31.99 -12.73 -19.15
N ALA A 307 31.31 -13.22 -20.18
CA ALA A 307 30.22 -14.18 -20.03
C ALA A 307 30.75 -15.55 -19.59
N VAL A 308 30.08 -16.17 -18.60
CA VAL A 308 30.39 -17.54 -18.13
C VAL A 308 29.49 -18.55 -18.83
N ASN A 309 28.22 -18.19 -19.02
CA ASN A 309 27.26 -18.95 -19.83
C ASN A 309 26.57 -17.97 -20.77
N ALA A 310 26.95 -18.02 -22.04
CA ALA A 310 26.49 -17.08 -23.07
C ALA A 310 25.14 -17.46 -23.71
N LYS A 311 24.51 -18.58 -23.31
CA LYS A 311 23.11 -18.84 -23.69
C LYS A 311 22.21 -17.74 -23.13
N LEU A 312 21.17 -17.39 -23.87
CA LEU A 312 20.20 -16.40 -23.40
C LEU A 312 19.44 -16.91 -22.17
N ALA A 313 19.17 -16.00 -21.25
CA ALA A 313 18.24 -16.24 -20.16
C ALA A 313 16.82 -16.29 -20.72
N ASP A 314 16.07 -17.32 -20.34
CA ASP A 314 14.60 -17.36 -20.44
C ASP A 314 13.97 -16.21 -19.64
N THR A 315 14.50 -15.90 -18.46
CA THR A 315 14.09 -14.75 -17.65
C THR A 315 14.70 -13.41 -18.09
N TRP A 316 15.04 -13.23 -19.37
CA TRP A 316 15.73 -12.03 -19.88
C TRP A 316 15.07 -10.70 -19.49
N GLY A 317 13.75 -10.68 -19.25
CA GLY A 317 13.03 -9.48 -18.83
C GLY A 317 13.16 -9.12 -17.34
N TYR A 318 13.57 -10.05 -16.47
CA TYR A 318 13.48 -9.88 -15.01
C TYR A 318 14.44 -8.82 -14.49
N VAL A 319 15.70 -8.83 -14.91
CA VAL A 319 16.68 -7.81 -14.54
C VAL A 319 16.31 -6.44 -15.11
N PHE A 320 15.60 -6.39 -16.25
CA PHE A 320 15.11 -5.12 -16.80
C PHE A 320 14.03 -4.46 -15.91
N ASN A 321 13.38 -5.21 -15.01
CA ASN A 321 12.54 -4.60 -13.98
C ASN A 321 13.37 -3.69 -13.07
N ALA A 322 14.53 -4.15 -12.58
CA ALA A 322 15.42 -3.33 -11.76
C ALA A 322 15.94 -2.10 -12.52
N TYR A 323 16.22 -2.25 -13.81
CA TYR A 323 16.64 -1.15 -14.70
C TYR A 323 15.58 -0.06 -14.79
N LEU A 324 14.34 -0.45 -15.08
CA LEU A 324 13.22 0.49 -15.16
C LEU A 324 12.89 1.12 -13.80
N THR A 325 13.00 0.37 -12.71
CA THR A 325 12.84 0.91 -11.35
C THR A 325 13.88 1.98 -11.06
N MET A 326 15.16 1.72 -11.36
CA MET A 326 16.22 2.72 -11.18
C MET A 326 16.04 3.93 -12.10
N ALA A 327 15.53 3.75 -13.33
CA ALA A 327 15.21 4.87 -14.22
C ALA A 327 14.10 5.80 -13.69
N LEU A 328 13.27 5.34 -12.74
CA LEU A 328 12.21 6.15 -12.13
C LEU A 328 12.67 6.98 -10.92
N ILE A 329 13.70 6.53 -10.20
CA ILE A 329 14.16 7.18 -8.95
C ILE A 329 15.55 7.81 -9.05
N ASP A 330 16.35 7.41 -10.04
CA ASP A 330 17.69 7.95 -10.27
C ASP A 330 17.69 8.93 -11.46
N PRO A 331 18.05 10.21 -11.25
CA PRO A 331 18.17 11.19 -12.33
C PRO A 331 19.13 10.79 -13.46
N GLU A 332 20.11 9.93 -13.19
CA GLU A 332 21.07 9.41 -14.18
C GLU A 332 20.68 8.05 -14.75
N GLY A 333 19.50 7.53 -14.39
CA GLY A 333 19.00 6.22 -14.77
C GLY A 333 18.39 6.11 -16.18
N ALA A 334 18.33 7.22 -16.95
CA ALA A 334 17.65 7.25 -18.25
C ALA A 334 18.10 6.14 -19.21
N ARG A 335 19.42 5.85 -19.28
CA ARG A 335 20.00 4.79 -20.12
C ARG A 335 19.46 3.38 -19.84
N TYR A 336 18.97 3.12 -18.62
CA TYR A 336 18.43 1.81 -18.26
C TYR A 336 17.09 1.56 -18.94
N ARG A 337 16.29 2.61 -19.19
CA ARG A 337 15.08 2.52 -20.00
C ARG A 337 15.40 2.22 -21.47
N ASP A 338 16.44 2.84 -22.02
CA ASP A 338 16.87 2.59 -23.40
C ASP A 338 17.32 1.13 -23.58
N ALA A 339 18.04 0.58 -22.59
CA ALA A 339 18.46 -0.82 -22.59
C ALA A 339 17.27 -1.79 -22.57
N ALA A 340 16.27 -1.55 -21.71
CA ALA A 340 15.06 -2.35 -21.65
C ALA A 340 14.24 -2.24 -22.96
N THR A 341 14.14 -1.04 -23.53
CA THR A 341 13.44 -0.80 -24.80
C THR A 341 14.09 -1.58 -25.95
N ARG A 342 15.42 -1.54 -26.03
CA ARG A 342 16.18 -2.28 -27.05
C ARG A 342 15.98 -3.79 -26.93
N ALA A 343 16.07 -4.33 -25.71
CA ALA A 343 15.90 -5.76 -25.47
C ALA A 343 14.48 -6.22 -25.81
N LEU A 344 13.46 -5.44 -25.44
CA LEU A 344 12.07 -5.74 -25.77
C LEU A 344 11.84 -5.76 -27.28
N ALA A 345 12.33 -4.76 -28.02
CA ALA A 345 12.20 -4.72 -29.48
C ALA A 345 12.92 -5.90 -30.16
N ALA A 346 14.05 -6.34 -29.60
CA ALA A 346 14.84 -7.44 -30.16
C ALA A 346 14.12 -8.81 -30.09
N VAL A 347 13.26 -9.04 -29.10
CA VAL A 347 12.64 -10.36 -28.86
C VAL A 347 11.82 -10.86 -30.06
N ALA A 348 11.31 -9.95 -30.89
CA ALA A 348 10.58 -10.29 -32.12
C ALA A 348 11.42 -11.14 -33.11
N GLY A 349 12.75 -11.03 -33.06
CA GLY A 349 13.67 -11.88 -33.84
C GLY A 349 13.85 -13.30 -33.29
N TYR A 350 13.28 -13.61 -32.13
CA TYR A 350 13.48 -14.85 -31.37
C TYR A 350 12.20 -15.70 -31.27
N ARG A 351 11.35 -15.69 -32.32
CA ARG A 351 10.08 -16.45 -32.34
C ARG A 351 10.27 -17.97 -32.20
N ASP A 352 11.31 -18.53 -32.81
CA ASP A 352 11.63 -19.97 -32.78
C ASP A 352 12.78 -20.30 -31.81
N TYR A 353 13.16 -19.37 -30.93
CA TYR A 353 14.26 -19.59 -30.00
C TYR A 353 13.85 -20.61 -28.92
N ASP A 354 14.70 -21.62 -28.73
CA ASP A 354 14.51 -22.61 -27.67
C ASP A 354 15.02 -22.05 -26.34
N TRP A 355 14.10 -21.47 -25.56
CA TRP A 355 14.38 -20.84 -24.28
C TRP A 355 14.91 -21.85 -23.25
N GLU A 356 14.39 -23.09 -23.25
CA GLU A 356 14.79 -24.10 -22.26
C GLU A 356 14.52 -25.54 -22.72
N GLY A 357 15.17 -25.99 -23.79
CA GLY A 357 15.11 -27.41 -24.21
C GLY A 357 13.70 -27.90 -24.55
N GLY A 358 12.82 -26.98 -24.96
CA GLY A 358 11.41 -27.23 -25.23
C GLY A 358 10.53 -27.33 -23.99
N SER A 359 10.97 -26.94 -22.79
CA SER A 359 10.15 -26.80 -21.58
C SER A 359 9.01 -25.79 -21.76
N ALA A 360 7.86 -25.98 -21.12
CA ALA A 360 6.83 -24.93 -21.06
C ALA A 360 7.29 -23.72 -20.24
N ASP A 361 8.10 -23.99 -19.21
CA ASP A 361 8.54 -23.05 -18.18
C ASP A 361 9.46 -21.96 -18.75
N GLY A 362 10.49 -22.33 -19.52
CA GLY A 362 11.33 -21.33 -20.19
C GLY A 362 10.57 -20.40 -21.15
N TYR A 363 9.47 -20.86 -21.79
CA TYR A 363 8.60 -19.95 -22.55
C TYR A 363 7.75 -19.07 -21.63
N ALA A 364 7.29 -19.61 -20.50
CA ALA A 364 6.54 -18.85 -19.50
C ALA A 364 7.36 -17.67 -19.00
N ASP A 365 8.59 -17.90 -18.53
CA ASP A 365 9.49 -16.85 -18.05
C ASP A 365 9.79 -15.77 -19.08
N ALA A 366 10.04 -16.17 -20.34
CA ALA A 366 10.32 -15.24 -21.42
C ALA A 366 9.10 -14.34 -21.73
N ILE A 367 7.90 -14.92 -21.75
CA ILE A 367 6.64 -14.19 -21.97
C ILE A 367 6.35 -13.25 -20.81
N GLU A 368 6.56 -13.68 -19.57
CA GLU A 368 6.35 -12.84 -18.39
C GLU A 368 7.32 -11.66 -18.36
N GLY A 369 8.58 -11.88 -18.74
CA GLY A 369 9.56 -10.84 -18.97
C GLY A 369 9.04 -9.79 -19.95
N ALA A 370 8.54 -10.23 -21.12
CA ALA A 370 7.96 -9.32 -22.12
C ALA A 370 6.73 -8.56 -21.60
N ILE A 371 5.76 -9.26 -21.01
CA ILE A 371 4.51 -8.65 -20.50
C ILE A 371 4.79 -7.58 -19.44
N ASN A 372 5.76 -7.82 -18.55
CA ASN A 372 6.18 -6.85 -17.55
C ASN A 372 6.75 -5.56 -18.16
N LEU A 373 7.52 -5.69 -19.24
CA LEU A 373 8.07 -4.54 -19.96
C LEU A 373 7.01 -3.83 -20.82
N LEU A 374 6.15 -4.58 -21.52
CA LEU A 374 5.05 -4.06 -22.36
C LEU A 374 4.07 -3.19 -21.58
N ALA A 375 3.89 -3.44 -20.28
CA ALA A 375 3.10 -2.59 -19.40
C ALA A 375 3.63 -1.14 -19.29
N ARG A 376 4.89 -0.91 -19.67
CA ARG A 376 5.62 0.36 -19.50
C ARG A 376 6.25 0.89 -20.78
N ILE A 377 6.51 0.01 -21.74
CA ILE A 377 7.15 0.28 -23.03
C ILE A 377 6.30 -0.43 -24.10
N PRO A 378 5.32 0.25 -24.72
CA PRO A 378 4.55 -0.34 -25.80
C PRO A 378 5.44 -0.66 -27.01
N ASP A 379 5.37 -1.88 -27.53
CA ASP A 379 6.12 -2.34 -28.70
C ASP A 379 5.31 -3.41 -29.45
N GLU A 380 4.80 -3.08 -30.65
CA GLU A 380 3.89 -3.93 -31.42
C GLU A 380 4.52 -5.27 -31.84
N ALA A 381 5.80 -5.26 -32.21
CA ALA A 381 6.49 -6.48 -32.62
C ALA A 381 6.70 -7.45 -31.45
N ALA A 382 6.96 -6.92 -30.25
CA ALA A 382 6.99 -7.72 -29.03
C ALA A 382 5.59 -8.18 -28.61
N GLU A 383 4.52 -7.39 -28.84
CA GLU A 383 3.14 -7.83 -28.61
C GLU A 383 2.80 -9.06 -29.48
N GLU A 384 3.13 -9.02 -30.77
CA GLU A 384 2.93 -10.15 -31.69
C GLU A 384 3.78 -11.37 -31.30
N TRP A 385 5.03 -11.16 -30.90
CA TRP A 385 5.88 -12.25 -30.43
C TRP A 385 5.26 -12.97 -29.22
N ALA A 386 4.73 -12.22 -28.25
CA ALA A 386 4.10 -12.80 -27.07
C ALA A 386 2.82 -13.61 -27.44
N ASP A 387 2.06 -13.14 -28.43
CA ASP A 387 0.86 -13.83 -28.95
C ASP A 387 1.21 -15.16 -29.64
N ASP A 388 2.33 -15.22 -30.35
CA ASP A 388 2.80 -16.47 -30.93
C ASP A 388 3.42 -17.41 -29.88
N ALA A 389 4.25 -16.86 -28.99
CA ALA A 389 5.01 -17.60 -28.00
C ALA A 389 4.09 -18.36 -27.00
N ILE A 390 2.99 -17.75 -26.57
CA ILE A 390 2.04 -18.39 -25.64
C ILE A 390 1.43 -19.68 -26.22
N GLY A 391 1.35 -19.77 -27.56
CA GLY A 391 0.90 -20.97 -28.25
C GLY A 391 1.77 -22.21 -27.99
N PHE A 392 3.07 -22.04 -27.69
CA PHE A 392 3.94 -23.15 -27.31
C PHE A 392 3.51 -23.80 -26.00
N ILE A 393 3.14 -22.99 -25.00
CA ILE A 393 2.64 -23.46 -23.70
C ILE A 393 1.31 -24.20 -23.89
N TYR A 394 0.38 -23.64 -24.67
CA TYR A 394 -0.94 -24.26 -24.87
C TYR A 394 -0.87 -25.63 -25.55
N ARG A 395 0.06 -25.85 -26.47
CA ARG A 395 0.24 -27.15 -27.15
C ARG A 395 0.67 -28.28 -26.22
N LYS A 396 1.20 -27.96 -25.04
CA LYS A 396 1.62 -28.96 -24.05
C LYS A 396 0.49 -29.41 -23.12
N GLN A 397 -0.61 -28.65 -23.00
CA GLN A 397 -1.71 -29.04 -22.13
C GLN A 397 -2.42 -30.31 -22.63
N ARG A 398 -2.36 -31.36 -21.82
CA ARG A 398 -3.01 -32.65 -22.04
C ARG A 398 -4.53 -32.54 -21.91
N ALA A 399 -5.24 -33.62 -22.26
CA ALA A 399 -6.70 -33.68 -22.16
C ALA A 399 -7.23 -33.53 -20.72
N ASP A 400 -6.50 -34.04 -19.73
CA ASP A 400 -6.80 -33.96 -18.30
C ASP A 400 -6.48 -32.61 -17.65
N GLY A 401 -5.90 -31.66 -18.40
CA GLY A 401 -5.57 -30.32 -17.93
C GLY A 401 -4.16 -30.17 -17.37
N ILE A 402 -3.45 -31.28 -17.15
CA ILE A 402 -2.02 -31.30 -16.82
C ILE A 402 -1.21 -30.83 -18.03
N ILE A 403 -0.09 -30.15 -17.80
CA ILE A 403 0.77 -29.64 -18.87
C ILE A 403 1.93 -30.62 -19.04
N GLU A 404 2.93 -30.57 -18.15
CA GLU A 404 4.08 -31.46 -18.15
C GLU A 404 4.12 -32.39 -16.93
N GLY A 405 3.28 -32.13 -15.91
CA GLY A 405 3.11 -33.01 -14.75
C GLY A 405 4.16 -32.83 -13.66
N TRP A 406 4.77 -31.65 -13.61
CA TRP A 406 5.67 -31.19 -12.55
C TRP A 406 5.23 -29.78 -12.10
N HIS A 407 5.78 -29.28 -10.99
CA HIS A 407 5.35 -28.03 -10.35
C HIS A 407 5.37 -26.80 -11.28
N GLY A 408 6.27 -26.72 -12.28
CA GLY A 408 6.31 -25.66 -13.29
C GLY A 408 5.06 -25.55 -14.18
N ASP A 409 4.15 -26.52 -14.14
CA ASP A 409 2.80 -26.37 -14.69
C ASP A 409 2.10 -25.10 -14.17
N GLY A 410 2.36 -24.71 -12.91
CA GLY A 410 1.74 -23.52 -12.35
C GLY A 410 2.37 -22.21 -12.86
N ASN A 411 3.67 -22.16 -13.17
CA ASN A 411 4.27 -21.03 -13.88
C ASN A 411 3.60 -20.80 -15.23
N SER A 412 3.36 -21.87 -15.99
CA SER A 412 2.58 -21.80 -17.24
C SER A 412 1.17 -21.23 -17.00
N ALA A 413 0.52 -21.59 -15.89
CA ALA A 413 -0.79 -21.04 -15.52
C ALA A 413 -0.73 -19.56 -15.08
N ARG A 414 0.33 -19.16 -14.37
CA ARG A 414 0.62 -17.76 -14.02
C ARG A 414 0.76 -16.92 -15.28
N THR A 415 1.63 -17.32 -16.20
CA THR A 415 1.87 -16.63 -17.46
C THR A 415 0.58 -16.50 -18.28
N ALA A 416 -0.19 -17.58 -18.42
CA ALA A 416 -1.47 -17.55 -19.11
C ALA A 416 -2.47 -16.58 -18.46
N LEU A 417 -2.49 -16.49 -17.12
CA LEU A 417 -3.35 -15.55 -16.41
C LEU A 417 -2.90 -14.09 -16.60
N MET A 418 -1.59 -13.82 -16.55
CA MET A 418 -1.02 -12.51 -16.87
C MET A 418 -1.37 -12.09 -18.31
N TYR A 419 -1.24 -13.03 -19.25
CA TYR A 419 -1.60 -12.83 -20.65
C TYR A 419 -3.10 -12.52 -20.81
N ALA A 420 -3.98 -13.29 -20.17
CA ALA A 420 -5.42 -13.02 -20.18
C ALA A 420 -5.74 -11.61 -19.70
N LEU A 421 -5.18 -11.21 -18.56
CA LEU A 421 -5.39 -9.88 -17.97
C LEU A 421 -4.80 -8.76 -18.84
N TRP A 422 -3.71 -9.00 -19.56
CA TRP A 422 -3.21 -8.04 -20.55
C TRP A 422 -4.22 -7.84 -21.69
N LYS A 423 -4.77 -8.92 -22.25
CA LYS A 423 -5.76 -8.87 -23.34
C LYS A 423 -7.10 -8.26 -22.91
N THR A 424 -7.45 -8.33 -21.64
CA THR A 424 -8.64 -7.65 -21.07
C THR A 424 -8.34 -6.27 -20.49
N ARG A 425 -7.07 -5.82 -20.54
CA ARG A 425 -6.58 -4.63 -19.85
C ARG A 425 -6.96 -4.59 -18.36
N GLY A 426 -6.91 -5.74 -17.69
CA GLY A 426 -7.15 -5.92 -16.26
C GLY A 426 -8.60 -6.20 -15.88
N ALA A 427 -9.53 -6.16 -16.84
CA ALA A 427 -10.94 -6.47 -16.57
C ALA A 427 -11.16 -8.00 -16.45
N ALA A 428 -12.09 -8.41 -15.58
CA ALA A 428 -12.51 -9.80 -15.44
C ALA A 428 -14.04 -9.92 -15.41
N ALA A 429 -14.60 -11.03 -15.90
CA ALA A 429 -16.04 -11.31 -15.81
C ALA A 429 -16.35 -12.28 -14.67
N SER A 430 -17.47 -12.07 -13.97
CA SER A 430 -17.99 -12.98 -12.94
C SER A 430 -19.51 -13.17 -13.07
N PRO A 431 -20.03 -14.41 -12.99
CA PRO A 431 -19.27 -15.66 -12.93
C PRO A 431 -18.66 -15.98 -14.30
N TRP A 432 -17.43 -16.50 -14.32
CA TRP A 432 -16.81 -16.92 -15.57
C TRP A 432 -17.43 -18.22 -16.12
N ARG A 433 -17.49 -18.35 -17.46
CA ARG A 433 -17.85 -19.57 -18.18
C ARG A 433 -16.97 -19.76 -19.40
N ASP A 434 -16.78 -21.02 -19.81
CA ASP A 434 -15.90 -21.40 -20.93
C ASP A 434 -16.29 -20.77 -22.27
N ASP A 435 -17.55 -20.37 -22.47
CA ASP A 435 -18.03 -19.73 -23.69
C ASP A 435 -17.88 -18.20 -23.72
N LEU A 436 -17.54 -17.57 -22.59
CA LEU A 436 -17.37 -16.13 -22.51
C LEU A 436 -16.06 -15.69 -23.15
N ARG A 437 -16.12 -14.59 -23.90
CA ARG A 437 -14.99 -13.93 -24.54
C ARG A 437 -15.00 -12.48 -24.11
N LEU A 438 -14.07 -12.11 -23.24
CA LEU A 438 -13.93 -10.75 -22.73
C LEU A 438 -12.60 -10.20 -23.21
N GLY A 439 -12.61 -9.18 -24.05
CA GLY A 439 -11.38 -8.53 -24.49
C GLY A 439 -11.52 -7.02 -24.46
N ALA A 440 -10.39 -6.33 -24.35
CA ALA A 440 -10.39 -4.89 -24.30
C ALA A 440 -9.18 -4.25 -24.97
N VAL A 441 -9.36 -3.01 -25.43
CA VAL A 441 -8.30 -2.15 -25.94
C VAL A 441 -8.46 -0.74 -25.40
N ARG A 442 -7.35 0.02 -25.34
CA ARG A 442 -7.42 1.44 -25.05
C ARG A 442 -8.00 2.18 -26.26
N GLY A 443 -9.00 3.03 -26.01
CA GLY A 443 -9.55 3.93 -27.01
C GLY A 443 -8.63 5.12 -27.26
N ALA A 444 -8.83 5.81 -28.39
CA ALA A 444 -8.05 6.98 -28.77
C ALA A 444 -8.14 8.15 -27.77
N ASP A 445 -9.21 8.20 -26.98
CA ASP A 445 -9.44 9.20 -25.93
C ASP A 445 -8.92 8.78 -24.55
N GLY A 446 -8.13 7.70 -24.48
CA GLY A 446 -7.59 7.16 -23.24
C GLY A 446 -8.57 6.32 -22.42
N GLY A 447 -9.84 6.22 -22.84
CA GLY A 447 -10.83 5.33 -22.27
C GLY A 447 -10.57 3.86 -22.62
N LEU A 448 -11.45 2.98 -22.15
CA LEU A 448 -11.40 1.55 -22.40
C LEU A 448 -12.58 1.12 -23.27
N LEU A 449 -12.29 0.33 -24.31
CA LEU A 449 -13.26 -0.31 -25.19
C LEU A 449 -13.27 -1.80 -24.85
N VAL A 450 -14.40 -2.31 -24.35
CA VAL A 450 -14.56 -3.67 -23.85
C VAL A 450 -15.57 -4.42 -24.73
N SER A 451 -15.13 -5.51 -25.33
CA SER A 451 -15.99 -6.45 -26.05
C SER A 451 -16.28 -7.65 -25.16
N LEU A 452 -17.55 -7.97 -24.98
CA LEU A 452 -17.98 -9.19 -24.29
C LEU A 452 -18.96 -9.97 -25.16
N SER A 453 -18.69 -11.25 -25.39
CA SER A 453 -19.59 -12.15 -26.11
C SER A 453 -19.64 -13.54 -25.48
N GLY A 454 -20.68 -14.30 -25.78
CA GLY A 454 -20.87 -15.67 -25.30
C GLY A 454 -21.87 -16.43 -26.18
N GLU A 455 -21.79 -17.75 -26.15
CA GLU A 455 -22.68 -18.64 -26.92
C GLU A 455 -24.06 -18.74 -26.24
N TRP A 456 -24.11 -18.54 -24.94
CA TRP A 456 -25.33 -18.67 -24.15
C TRP A 456 -25.70 -17.35 -23.45
N PRO A 457 -26.96 -17.20 -22.99
CA PRO A 457 -27.31 -16.07 -22.17
C PRO A 457 -26.46 -16.06 -20.90
N TRP A 458 -25.97 -14.87 -20.53
CA TRP A 458 -25.17 -14.67 -19.33
C TRP A 458 -25.65 -13.42 -18.59
N SER A 459 -25.61 -13.47 -17.27
CA SER A 459 -25.89 -12.31 -16.43
C SER A 459 -24.90 -12.34 -15.27
N GLY A 460 -24.17 -11.24 -15.11
CA GLY A 460 -23.11 -11.15 -14.13
C GLY A 460 -22.55 -9.75 -14.04
N THR A 461 -21.26 -9.66 -13.74
CA THR A 461 -20.54 -8.41 -13.56
C THR A 461 -19.22 -8.41 -14.32
N ILE A 462 -18.84 -7.23 -14.82
CA ILE A 462 -17.48 -6.93 -15.23
C ILE A 462 -16.80 -6.21 -14.08
N ARG A 463 -15.66 -6.74 -13.65
CA ARG A 463 -14.84 -6.22 -12.56
C ARG A 463 -13.65 -5.51 -13.19
N PHE A 464 -13.66 -4.19 -13.12
CA PHE A 464 -12.51 -3.38 -13.53
C PHE A 464 -11.47 -3.34 -12.42
N ASP A 465 -10.21 -3.25 -12.82
CA ASP A 465 -9.10 -3.24 -11.88
C ASP A 465 -9.05 -1.94 -11.07
N ARG A 466 -8.36 -1.98 -9.93
CA ARG A 466 -8.02 -0.82 -9.11
C ARG A 466 -6.52 -0.60 -9.15
N ALA A 467 -6.07 0.60 -8.80
CA ALA A 467 -4.65 0.86 -8.60
C ALA A 467 -4.16 0.12 -7.34
N ARG A 468 -3.88 -1.18 -7.44
CA ARG A 468 -3.48 -2.08 -6.34
C ARG A 468 -2.23 -1.58 -5.64
N HIS A 469 -1.24 -1.06 -6.37
CA HIS A 469 -0.04 -0.43 -5.81
C HIS A 469 -0.38 0.62 -4.76
N LYS A 470 -1.43 1.40 -4.98
CA LYS A 470 -1.90 2.42 -4.05
C LYS A 470 -2.89 1.88 -3.03
N ALA A 471 -3.89 1.13 -3.47
CA ALA A 471 -5.05 0.74 -2.67
C ALA A 471 -4.81 -0.48 -1.77
N VAL A 472 -3.84 -1.33 -2.12
CA VAL A 472 -3.54 -2.59 -1.44
C VAL A 472 -2.11 -2.57 -0.89
N MET A 473 -1.15 -2.22 -1.73
CA MET A 473 0.27 -2.30 -1.36
C MET A 473 0.81 -1.05 -0.67
N HIS A 474 0.13 0.10 -0.80
CA HIS A 474 0.61 1.41 -0.36
C HIS A 474 2.03 1.78 -0.84
N LEU A 475 2.42 1.28 -2.02
CA LEU A 475 3.68 1.64 -2.68
C LEU A 475 3.71 3.15 -2.96
N PRO A 476 4.90 3.77 -2.93
CA PRO A 476 5.03 5.20 -3.22
C PRO A 476 4.67 5.55 -4.67
N PHE A 477 4.87 4.61 -5.60
CA PHE A 477 4.49 4.67 -7.01
C PHE A 477 4.50 3.24 -7.59
N ASP A 478 3.91 3.01 -8.78
CA ASP A 478 3.93 1.69 -9.44
C ASP A 478 5.24 1.46 -10.21
N TYR A 479 6.19 0.76 -9.57
CA TYR A 479 7.45 0.36 -10.18
C TYR A 479 7.46 -1.12 -10.58
N PRO A 480 8.18 -1.51 -11.65
CA PRO A 480 8.29 -2.90 -12.08
C PRO A 480 9.05 -3.75 -11.07
N ARG A 481 8.58 -4.99 -10.88
CA ARG A 481 9.04 -5.92 -9.87
C ARG A 481 8.73 -7.36 -10.31
N ILE A 482 9.50 -8.34 -9.86
CA ILE A 482 9.29 -9.76 -10.21
C ILE A 482 8.01 -10.27 -9.51
N ASN A 483 7.29 -11.19 -10.15
CA ASN A 483 6.01 -11.76 -9.67
C ASN A 483 4.87 -10.74 -9.45
N GLN A 484 4.92 -9.59 -10.12
CA GLN A 484 3.77 -8.68 -10.15
C GLN A 484 2.73 -9.12 -11.19
N PHE A 485 1.49 -8.72 -10.97
CA PHE A 485 0.49 -8.66 -12.02
C PHE A 485 0.38 -7.20 -12.47
N PRO A 486 0.77 -6.85 -13.71
CA PRO A 486 0.73 -5.46 -14.15
C PRO A 486 -0.66 -4.82 -14.08
N GLU A 487 -0.70 -3.54 -13.74
CA GLU A 487 -1.91 -2.73 -13.76
C GLU A 487 -2.11 -2.09 -15.14
N TRP A 488 -3.14 -2.52 -15.87
CA TRP A 488 -3.35 -2.10 -17.26
C TRP A 488 -4.32 -0.92 -17.40
N PHE A 489 -5.56 -1.09 -16.95
CA PHE A 489 -6.55 -0.02 -16.84
C PHE A 489 -7.16 -0.06 -15.44
N THR A 490 -6.87 0.95 -14.64
CA THR A 490 -7.32 1.02 -13.25
C THR A 490 -8.35 2.11 -13.06
N VAL A 491 -9.33 1.82 -12.20
CA VAL A 491 -10.41 2.71 -11.85
C VAL A 491 -10.11 3.38 -10.51
N ASP A 492 -10.29 4.70 -10.48
CA ASP A 492 -10.26 5.51 -9.27
C ASP A 492 -11.68 5.52 -8.66
N PRO A 493 -11.89 4.96 -7.46
CA PRO A 493 -13.23 4.79 -6.90
C PRO A 493 -13.95 6.11 -6.63
N LEU A 494 -13.22 7.22 -6.51
CA LEU A 494 -13.77 8.54 -6.21
C LEU A 494 -13.99 9.39 -7.47
N ALA A 495 -13.60 8.90 -8.65
CA ALA A 495 -13.81 9.63 -9.89
C ALA A 495 -15.10 9.21 -10.60
N LYS A 496 -15.60 10.08 -11.48
CA LYS A 496 -16.73 9.77 -12.35
C LYS A 496 -16.28 9.16 -13.67
N TYR A 497 -17.09 8.24 -14.16
CA TYR A 497 -16.85 7.56 -15.42
C TYR A 497 -18.10 7.61 -16.28
N GLU A 498 -17.95 8.03 -17.53
CA GLU A 498 -18.97 7.80 -18.56
C GLU A 498 -18.86 6.35 -19.04
N VAL A 499 -19.99 5.65 -18.99
CA VAL A 499 -20.13 4.27 -19.43
C VAL A 499 -21.20 4.20 -20.51
N ARG A 500 -20.92 3.52 -21.62
CA ARG A 500 -21.88 3.32 -22.71
C ARG A 500 -21.95 1.85 -23.10
N ILE A 501 -23.15 1.33 -23.27
CA ILE A 501 -23.40 -0.06 -23.67
C ILE A 501 -24.06 -0.04 -25.05
N GLY A 502 -23.34 -0.51 -26.08
CA GLY A 502 -23.76 -0.46 -27.47
C GLY A 502 -24.12 0.97 -27.89
N ASP A 503 -25.31 1.13 -28.50
CA ASP A 503 -25.84 2.41 -28.93
C ASP A 503 -26.72 3.10 -27.88
N ALA A 504 -26.80 2.55 -26.66
CA ALA A 504 -27.56 3.19 -25.58
C ALA A 504 -26.94 4.55 -25.19
N PRO A 505 -27.72 5.48 -24.63
CA PRO A 505 -27.19 6.71 -24.07
C PRO A 505 -26.12 6.43 -23.02
N ALA A 506 -25.08 7.25 -23.01
CA ALA A 506 -24.03 7.13 -22.00
C ALA A 506 -24.59 7.48 -20.61
N GLN A 507 -24.14 6.74 -19.59
CA GLN A 507 -24.46 6.98 -18.19
C GLN A 507 -23.20 7.38 -17.43
N VAL A 508 -23.32 8.29 -16.47
CA VAL A 508 -22.21 8.64 -15.58
C VAL A 508 -22.37 7.84 -14.30
N VAL A 509 -21.34 7.07 -13.95
CA VAL A 509 -21.28 6.23 -12.74
C VAL A 509 -20.11 6.62 -11.87
N ASP A 510 -20.14 6.22 -10.60
CA ASP A 510 -18.98 6.32 -9.72
C ASP A 510 -17.95 5.23 -10.07
N GLY A 511 -16.66 5.55 -9.94
CA GLY A 511 -15.61 4.56 -10.18
C GLY A 511 -15.74 3.34 -9.26
N ALA A 512 -16.27 3.51 -8.04
CA ALA A 512 -16.55 2.40 -7.15
C ALA A 512 -17.55 1.37 -7.74
N ASP A 513 -18.52 1.83 -8.54
CA ASP A 513 -19.50 0.96 -9.19
C ASP A 513 -18.86 0.06 -10.26
N LEU A 514 -17.73 0.49 -10.85
CA LEU A 514 -16.99 -0.26 -11.85
C LEU A 514 -16.24 -1.47 -11.26
N PHE A 515 -16.07 -1.57 -9.95
CA PHE A 515 -15.48 -2.79 -9.37
C PHE A 515 -16.39 -4.02 -9.49
N SER A 516 -17.68 -3.81 -9.78
CA SER A 516 -18.68 -4.86 -9.92
C SER A 516 -19.81 -4.42 -10.86
N PHE A 517 -19.45 -4.00 -12.08
CA PHE A 517 -20.39 -3.39 -13.03
C PHE A 517 -21.34 -4.44 -13.63
N PRO A 518 -22.66 -4.35 -13.43
CA PRO A 518 -23.61 -5.37 -13.89
C PRO A 518 -23.76 -5.35 -15.42
N LEU A 519 -23.76 -6.54 -16.02
CA LEU A 519 -23.97 -6.70 -17.46
C LEU A 519 -24.66 -8.02 -17.79
N SER A 520 -25.47 -8.03 -18.85
CA SER A 520 -26.11 -9.23 -19.37
C SER A 520 -25.84 -9.39 -20.86
N LEU A 521 -25.65 -10.64 -21.28
CA LEU A 521 -25.44 -11.04 -22.67
C LEU A 521 -26.64 -11.84 -23.17
N ARG A 522 -26.98 -11.60 -24.43
CA ARG A 522 -27.81 -12.51 -25.22
C ARG A 522 -26.90 -13.42 -26.05
N PRO A 523 -27.37 -14.63 -26.43
CA PRO A 523 -26.62 -15.51 -27.32
C PRO A 523 -26.18 -14.79 -28.59
N ASP A 524 -24.92 -14.95 -28.98
CA ASP A 524 -24.34 -14.51 -30.26
C ASP A 524 -24.47 -13.00 -30.57
N ALA A 525 -24.77 -12.17 -29.58
CA ALA A 525 -24.82 -10.72 -29.70
C ALA A 525 -23.71 -10.09 -28.84
N PRO A 526 -22.55 -9.74 -29.42
CA PRO A 526 -21.47 -9.12 -28.68
C PRO A 526 -21.93 -7.78 -28.09
N VAL A 527 -21.63 -7.57 -26.82
CA VAL A 527 -21.83 -6.31 -26.13
C VAL A 527 -20.55 -5.49 -26.20
N ARG A 528 -20.69 -4.27 -26.71
CA ARG A 528 -19.65 -3.25 -26.74
C ARG A 528 -19.86 -2.31 -25.56
N LEU A 529 -18.86 -2.18 -24.70
CA LEU A 529 -18.89 -1.33 -23.52
C LEU A 529 -17.75 -0.31 -23.60
N THR A 530 -18.05 0.97 -23.54
CA THR A 530 -17.02 2.01 -23.41
C THR A 530 -16.99 2.51 -21.97
N VAL A 531 -15.80 2.65 -21.40
CA VAL A 531 -15.60 3.20 -20.06
C VAL A 531 -14.57 4.32 -20.13
N LYS A 532 -14.96 5.54 -19.79
CA LYS A 532 -14.11 6.72 -19.90
C LYS A 532 -14.16 7.54 -18.63
N LYS A 533 -13.01 7.87 -18.04
CA LYS A 533 -12.94 8.83 -16.95
C LYS A 533 -13.41 10.20 -17.45
N VAL A 534 -14.36 10.81 -16.77
CA VAL A 534 -14.87 12.14 -17.11
C VAL A 534 -14.62 13.11 -15.97
N GLU A 535 -14.53 14.40 -16.30
CA GLU A 535 -14.61 15.43 -15.28
C GLU A 535 -16.02 15.38 -14.68
N ASP A 536 -16.10 15.33 -13.36
CA ASP A 536 -17.35 15.46 -12.66
C ASP A 536 -17.74 16.96 -12.64
N PRO A 537 -18.77 17.39 -13.39
CA PRO A 537 -19.18 18.79 -13.42
C PRO A 537 -19.81 19.24 -12.09
N SER A 538 -20.22 18.27 -11.25
CA SER A 538 -20.79 18.45 -9.92
C SER A 538 -19.77 18.28 -8.81
N ALA A 539 -18.58 17.73 -9.09
CA ALA A 539 -17.50 17.68 -8.13
C ALA A 539 -17.07 19.10 -7.85
N ALA A 540 -17.46 19.61 -6.69
CA ALA A 540 -16.63 20.60 -6.04
C ALA A 540 -15.20 20.04 -6.08
N LYS A 541 -14.25 20.78 -6.67
CA LYS A 541 -12.85 20.37 -6.68
C LYS A 541 -12.48 20.07 -5.23
N LEU A 542 -12.32 18.79 -4.91
CA LEU A 542 -11.95 18.40 -3.56
C LEU A 542 -10.54 18.91 -3.31
N ARG A 543 -10.28 19.34 -2.08
CA ARG A 543 -8.96 19.74 -1.64
C ARG A 543 -8.33 20.85 -2.51
N THR A 544 -9.12 21.86 -2.90
CA THR A 544 -8.68 23.00 -3.73
C THR A 544 -7.47 23.75 -3.20
N MET A 545 -7.22 23.67 -1.89
CA MET A 545 -6.08 24.28 -1.22
C MET A 545 -4.97 23.29 -0.89
N ARG A 546 -4.88 22.13 -1.59
CA ARG A 546 -3.79 21.15 -1.41
C ARG A 546 -2.42 21.83 -1.39
N TYR A 547 -1.58 21.47 -0.41
CA TYR A 547 -0.19 21.90 -0.43
C TYR A 547 0.60 21.16 -1.52
N SER A 548 1.48 21.89 -2.20
CA SER A 548 2.45 21.38 -3.15
C SER A 548 3.74 22.17 -2.98
N SER A 549 4.90 21.54 -3.20
CA SER A 549 6.18 22.21 -2.99
C SER A 549 6.25 23.53 -3.76
N ARG A 550 6.71 24.58 -3.07
CA ARG A 550 6.75 25.96 -3.57
C ARG A 550 7.77 26.79 -2.78
N PRO A 551 8.25 27.93 -3.30
CA PRO A 551 9.15 28.80 -2.57
C PRO A 551 8.58 29.25 -1.21
N LYS A 552 9.44 29.38 -0.19
CA LYS A 552 9.07 29.74 1.20
C LYS A 552 8.05 30.88 1.32
N ALA A 553 8.23 31.97 0.57
CA ALA A 553 7.29 33.10 0.60
C ALA A 553 5.88 32.73 0.11
N ALA A 554 5.78 31.88 -0.92
CA ALA A 554 4.50 31.36 -1.42
C ALA A 554 3.88 30.35 -0.45
N ALA A 555 4.69 29.57 0.26
CA ALA A 555 4.23 28.67 1.33
C ALA A 555 3.58 29.45 2.49
N VAL A 556 4.25 30.52 2.97
CA VAL A 556 3.71 31.41 4.02
C VAL A 556 2.39 32.07 3.58
N ARG A 557 2.31 32.54 2.34
CA ARG A 557 1.08 33.10 1.78
C ARG A 557 -0.05 32.07 1.76
N TRP A 558 0.24 30.86 1.28
CA TRP A 558 -0.73 29.76 1.28
C TRP A 558 -1.24 29.46 2.69
N GLN A 559 -0.37 29.38 3.70
CA GLN A 559 -0.81 29.14 5.08
C GLN A 559 -1.76 30.23 5.58
N LYS A 560 -1.49 31.50 5.25
CA LYS A 560 -2.37 32.63 5.59
C LYS A 560 -3.74 32.49 4.92
N ASP A 561 -3.76 32.16 3.64
CA ASP A 561 -4.98 32.01 2.86
C ASP A 561 -5.84 30.83 3.34
N VAL A 562 -5.20 29.70 3.67
CA VAL A 562 -5.88 28.51 4.21
C VAL A 562 -6.43 28.78 5.61
N ARG A 563 -5.65 29.34 6.54
CA ARG A 563 -6.16 29.70 7.89
C ARG A 563 -7.35 30.65 7.80
N ALA A 564 -7.30 31.66 6.92
CA ALA A 564 -8.41 32.58 6.75
C ALA A 564 -9.69 31.89 6.25
N LYS A 565 -9.57 30.93 5.31
CA LYS A 565 -10.69 30.13 4.84
C LYS A 565 -11.23 29.19 5.92
N LEU A 566 -10.34 28.50 6.64
CA LEU A 566 -10.73 27.58 7.70
C LEU A 566 -11.39 28.31 8.88
N ALA A 567 -10.91 29.48 9.29
CA ALA A 567 -11.51 30.26 10.36
C ALA A 567 -12.97 30.63 10.07
N LYS A 568 -13.28 31.00 8.81
CA LYS A 568 -14.65 31.23 8.36
C LYS A 568 -15.47 29.95 8.31
N LEU A 569 -14.87 28.87 7.83
CA LEU A 569 -15.51 27.57 7.67
C LEU A 569 -15.96 26.98 9.01
N VAL A 570 -15.07 26.99 10.00
CA VAL A 570 -15.37 26.53 11.36
C VAL A 570 -16.11 27.60 12.18
N ARG A 571 -16.33 28.78 11.61
CA ARG A 571 -17.08 29.90 12.18
C ARG A 571 -16.50 30.37 13.52
N ILE A 572 -15.24 30.83 13.48
CA ILE A 572 -14.55 31.47 14.62
C ILE A 572 -13.91 32.81 14.23
N ASP A 573 -14.08 33.25 12.99
CA ASP A 573 -13.43 34.45 12.44
C ASP A 573 -13.88 35.73 13.16
N ASP A 574 -15.13 35.80 13.59
CA ASP A 574 -15.69 36.90 14.38
C ASP A 574 -15.18 36.95 15.83
N LEU A 575 -14.73 35.82 16.38
CA LEU A 575 -14.22 35.73 17.75
C LEU A 575 -12.79 36.25 17.90
N SER A 576 -12.06 36.36 16.78
CA SER A 576 -10.69 36.87 16.74
C SER A 576 -10.57 38.41 16.84
N GLY A 577 -11.70 39.13 16.98
CA GLY A 577 -11.77 40.59 17.04
C GLY A 577 -11.53 41.19 18.44
N PRO A 578 -12.53 41.78 19.12
CA PRO A 578 -12.34 42.40 20.44
C PRO A 578 -11.92 41.37 21.51
N ALA A 579 -11.02 41.77 22.41
CA ALA A 579 -10.54 40.89 23.49
C ALA A 579 -11.71 40.43 24.40
N ILE A 580 -11.90 39.11 24.50
CA ILE A 580 -12.86 38.49 25.42
C ILE A 580 -12.15 38.25 26.77
N PRO A 581 -12.50 38.97 27.85
CA PRO A 581 -11.84 38.80 29.15
C PRO A 581 -12.05 37.39 29.69
N LEU A 582 -10.99 36.74 30.20
CA LEU A 582 -11.09 35.40 30.78
C LEU A 582 -12.05 35.34 31.97
N ALA A 583 -12.12 36.40 32.79
CA ALA A 583 -12.92 36.46 34.01
C ALA A 583 -12.79 35.16 34.84
N THR A 584 -11.55 34.75 35.08
CA THR A 584 -11.20 33.46 35.68
C THR A 584 -11.71 33.37 37.11
N LYS A 585 -12.43 32.29 37.43
CA LYS A 585 -12.89 31.94 38.77
C LYS A 585 -12.35 30.58 39.17
N VAL A 586 -11.58 30.50 40.25
CA VAL A 586 -11.13 29.22 40.81
C VAL A 586 -12.31 28.52 41.49
N LEU A 587 -12.59 27.29 41.09
CA LEU A 587 -13.67 26.46 41.65
C LEU A 587 -13.14 25.50 42.72
N SER A 588 -11.99 24.88 42.48
CA SER A 588 -11.33 24.00 43.44
C SER A 588 -9.83 24.03 43.26
N THR A 589 -9.10 23.70 44.34
CA THR A 589 -7.64 23.59 44.36
C THR A 589 -7.27 22.30 45.08
N SER A 590 -6.34 21.53 44.52
CA SER A 590 -5.78 20.33 45.14
C SER A 590 -4.26 20.35 45.03
N GLU A 591 -3.58 20.02 46.13
CA GLU A 591 -2.12 19.86 46.15
C GLU A 591 -1.76 18.49 45.59
N LYS A 592 -0.83 18.46 44.64
CA LYS A 592 -0.26 17.24 44.06
C LYS A 592 1.25 17.23 44.30
N PRO A 593 1.91 16.06 44.29
CA PRO A 593 3.36 16.00 44.30
C PRO A 593 3.94 16.83 43.14
N GLY A 594 4.67 17.90 43.45
CA GLY A 594 5.34 18.73 42.43
C GLY A 594 4.49 19.79 41.72
N TYR A 595 3.18 19.90 41.96
CA TYR A 595 2.34 20.94 41.34
C TYR A 595 1.02 21.19 42.10
N VAL A 596 0.37 22.32 41.83
CA VAL A 596 -1.01 22.59 42.24
C VAL A 596 -1.94 22.31 41.08
N LEU A 597 -3.02 21.58 41.31
CA LEU A 597 -4.07 21.35 40.33
C LEU A 597 -5.34 22.11 40.72
N GLN A 598 -5.77 23.01 39.86
CA GLN A 598 -6.99 23.80 40.02
C GLN A 598 -8.03 23.42 38.98
N GLU A 599 -9.30 23.40 39.38
CA GLU A 599 -10.40 23.52 38.43
C GLU A 599 -10.83 24.98 38.42
N VAL A 600 -10.81 25.60 37.24
CA VAL A 600 -11.17 27.00 37.04
C VAL A 600 -12.31 27.11 36.04
N GLU A 601 -13.04 28.22 36.10
CA GLU A 601 -14.05 28.59 35.13
C GLU A 601 -13.65 29.89 34.44
N ILE A 602 -13.71 29.91 33.10
CA ILE A 602 -13.33 31.05 32.27
C ILE A 602 -14.44 31.36 31.26
N SER A 603 -14.52 32.61 30.81
CA SER A 603 -15.34 32.98 29.65
C SER A 603 -14.70 32.47 28.37
N SER A 604 -15.44 31.66 27.61
CA SER A 604 -15.04 31.21 26.28
C SER A 604 -15.45 32.23 25.22
N THR A 605 -16.75 32.50 25.14
CA THR A 605 -17.36 33.56 24.33
C THR A 605 -18.03 34.60 25.25
N PRO A 606 -18.57 35.71 24.73
CA PRO A 606 -19.34 36.64 25.56
C PRO A 606 -20.56 36.00 26.27
N GLY A 607 -21.14 34.95 25.69
CA GLY A 607 -22.33 34.27 26.21
C GLY A 607 -22.06 32.95 26.94
N ARG A 608 -20.87 32.36 26.79
CA ARG A 608 -20.57 31.01 27.30
C ARG A 608 -19.34 30.98 28.18
N ARG A 609 -19.47 30.30 29.33
CA ARG A 609 -18.37 29.99 30.24
C ARG A 609 -18.05 28.50 30.18
N ILE A 610 -16.77 28.16 30.30
CA ILE A 610 -16.26 26.79 30.26
C ILE A 610 -15.40 26.52 31.49
N LYS A 611 -15.27 25.25 31.85
CA LYS A 611 -14.38 24.80 32.92
C LYS A 611 -13.08 24.28 32.33
N ALA A 612 -11.98 24.54 33.03
CA ALA A 612 -10.66 24.06 32.69
C ALA A 612 -9.98 23.45 33.92
N MET A 613 -9.21 22.38 33.72
CA MET A 613 -8.20 21.95 34.66
C MET A 613 -6.91 22.70 34.38
N LEU A 614 -6.30 23.29 35.41
CA LEU A 614 -5.06 24.07 35.32
C LEU A 614 -4.04 23.51 36.33
N SER A 615 -2.89 23.05 35.86
CA SER A 615 -1.75 22.73 36.71
C SER A 615 -0.71 23.85 36.73
N ILE A 616 -0.20 24.16 37.92
CA ILE A 616 0.88 25.13 38.12
C ILE A 616 2.01 24.40 38.88
N PRO A 617 3.19 24.22 38.27
CA PRO A 617 4.33 23.55 38.90
C PRO A 617 4.74 24.17 40.24
N ARG A 618 5.18 23.32 41.17
CA ARG A 618 5.84 23.70 42.42
C ARG A 618 7.30 23.23 42.38
N GLY A 619 8.23 24.13 42.70
CA GLY A 619 9.67 23.81 42.79
C GLY A 619 10.47 23.98 41.49
N ALA A 620 9.82 24.05 40.32
CA ALA A 620 10.47 24.51 39.10
C ALA A 620 10.68 26.04 39.12
N LYS A 621 11.70 26.54 38.40
CA LYS A 621 12.00 27.98 38.29
C LYS A 621 11.17 28.62 37.16
N PRO A 622 10.25 29.57 37.46
CA PRO A 622 9.52 30.28 36.41
C PRO A 622 10.45 31.17 35.54
N PRO A 623 10.03 31.59 34.34
CA PRO A 623 8.77 31.21 33.69
C PRO A 623 8.77 29.75 33.18
N TYR A 624 7.64 29.07 33.35
CA TYR A 624 7.36 27.68 32.99
C TYR A 624 7.01 27.57 31.50
N PRO A 625 7.51 26.55 30.79
CA PRO A 625 6.82 26.12 29.57
C PRO A 625 5.42 25.61 29.91
N ALA A 626 4.54 25.58 28.93
CA ALA A 626 3.17 25.12 29.16
C ALA A 626 2.63 24.25 28.03
N VAL A 627 1.64 23.41 28.33
CA VAL A 627 1.02 22.51 27.36
C VAL A 627 -0.51 22.50 27.54
N VAL A 628 -1.24 22.70 26.44
CA VAL A 628 -2.68 22.39 26.39
C VAL A 628 -2.84 20.89 26.16
N CYS A 629 -3.42 20.18 27.13
CA CYS A 629 -3.61 18.74 27.13
C CYS A 629 -5.05 18.39 26.73
N ILE A 630 -5.21 17.60 25.67
CA ILE A 630 -6.49 17.43 24.99
C ILE A 630 -6.93 15.96 25.03
N HIS A 631 -8.13 15.71 25.54
CA HIS A 631 -8.73 14.39 25.59
C HIS A 631 -9.52 14.07 24.30
N GLY A 632 -9.78 12.79 24.07
CA GLY A 632 -10.56 12.26 22.96
C GLY A 632 -12.02 11.94 23.32
N HIS A 633 -12.70 11.18 22.45
CA HIS A 633 -14.09 10.78 22.62
C HIS A 633 -14.34 10.07 23.96
N GLY A 634 -15.47 10.37 24.60
CA GLY A 634 -15.87 9.77 25.89
C GLY A 634 -15.10 10.27 27.11
N GLY A 635 -14.09 11.12 26.93
CA GLY A 635 -13.35 11.77 28.01
C GLY A 635 -13.92 13.12 28.46
N ASN A 636 -13.23 13.75 29.40
CA ASN A 636 -13.45 15.12 29.85
C ASN A 636 -12.10 15.77 30.24
N ARG A 637 -12.12 17.04 30.64
CA ARG A 637 -10.98 17.88 31.06
C ARG A 637 -10.08 17.25 32.14
N ARG A 638 -10.54 16.24 32.87
CA ARG A 638 -9.75 15.50 33.87
C ARG A 638 -9.06 14.26 33.30
N THR A 639 -9.55 13.70 32.20
CA THR A 639 -9.07 12.44 31.60
C THR A 639 -7.56 12.43 31.36
N THR A 640 -6.99 13.54 30.87
CA THR A 640 -5.54 13.63 30.58
C THR A 640 -4.67 13.61 31.84
N TYR A 641 -5.24 13.89 33.01
CA TYR A 641 -4.56 13.84 34.31
C TYR A 641 -4.78 12.50 35.03
N GLU A 642 -5.89 11.83 34.77
CA GLU A 642 -6.41 10.76 35.62
C GLU A 642 -6.39 9.37 34.96
N ASP A 643 -6.46 9.23 33.63
CA ASP A 643 -6.48 7.92 32.96
C ASP A 643 -5.06 7.34 32.78
N PRO A 644 -4.70 6.25 33.48
CA PRO A 644 -3.36 5.66 33.40
C PRO A 644 -3.19 4.69 32.23
N ARG A 645 -4.26 4.39 31.48
CA ARG A 645 -4.25 3.40 30.39
C ARG A 645 -3.75 4.06 29.11
N ILE A 646 -4.64 4.40 28.20
CA ILE A 646 -4.28 4.92 26.87
C ILE A 646 -3.72 6.35 26.92
N TYR A 647 -4.10 7.17 27.91
CA TYR A 647 -3.56 8.53 28.09
C TYR A 647 -2.30 8.58 28.96
N LYS A 648 -2.02 7.52 29.73
CA LYS A 648 -0.87 7.42 30.65
C LYS A 648 -0.71 8.64 31.57
N ALA A 649 -1.82 9.28 31.93
CA ALA A 649 -1.88 10.52 32.72
C ALA A 649 -0.88 11.61 32.25
N PHE A 650 -0.71 11.77 30.93
CA PHE A 650 0.37 12.60 30.37
C PHE A 650 0.37 14.06 30.85
N ALA A 651 -0.81 14.64 31.18
CA ALA A 651 -0.88 16.00 31.72
C ALA A 651 -0.26 16.10 33.14
N SER A 652 -0.49 15.08 33.98
CA SER A 652 0.13 14.96 35.30
C SER A 652 1.64 14.77 35.16
N ALA A 653 2.08 13.90 34.24
CA ALA A 653 3.51 13.66 33.98
C ALA A 653 4.24 14.94 33.52
N LEU A 654 3.61 15.75 32.66
CA LEU A 654 4.14 17.06 32.26
C LEU A 654 4.18 18.04 33.44
N ALA A 655 3.12 18.10 34.25
CA ALA A 655 3.04 18.98 35.41
C ALA A 655 4.16 18.70 36.43
N GLU A 656 4.43 17.42 36.72
CA GLU A 656 5.50 16.95 37.60
C GLU A 656 6.91 17.30 37.05
N ARG A 657 7.04 17.45 35.74
CA ARG A 657 8.29 17.88 35.06
C ARG A 657 8.46 19.39 34.96
N GLY A 658 7.57 20.18 35.56
CA GLY A 658 7.70 21.63 35.59
C GLY A 658 7.00 22.37 34.46
N TYR A 659 6.04 21.73 33.77
CA TYR A 659 5.17 22.37 32.79
C TYR A 659 3.87 22.86 33.43
N ALA A 660 3.45 24.08 33.14
CA ALA A 660 2.05 24.44 33.38
C ALA A 660 1.16 23.71 32.37
N THR A 661 0.04 23.12 32.80
CA THR A 661 -0.85 22.42 31.85
C THR A 661 -2.27 22.91 31.97
N ALA A 662 -3.00 22.94 30.85
CA ALA A 662 -4.42 23.28 30.83
C ALA A 662 -5.19 22.25 30.01
N ALA A 663 -6.36 21.84 30.49
CA ALA A 663 -7.27 20.96 29.75
C ALA A 663 -8.70 21.46 29.86
N VAL A 664 -9.43 21.44 28.75
CA VAL A 664 -10.86 21.82 28.65
C VAL A 664 -11.65 20.65 28.06
N ASP A 665 -12.98 20.68 28.19
CA ASP A 665 -13.84 19.66 27.60
C ASP A 665 -13.97 19.86 26.09
N VAL A 666 -13.67 18.82 25.31
CA VAL A 666 -13.85 18.81 23.84
C VAL A 666 -14.68 17.62 23.34
N GLY A 667 -15.15 16.76 24.26
CA GLY A 667 -15.86 15.51 23.93
C GLY A 667 -17.34 15.66 23.57
N GLN A 668 -17.87 16.88 23.51
CA GLN A 668 -19.28 17.14 23.20
C GLN A 668 -19.64 16.71 21.77
N HIS A 669 -20.89 16.30 21.56
CA HIS A 669 -21.46 16.01 20.22
C HIS A 669 -22.59 16.97 19.85
N GLU A 670 -22.86 17.95 20.71
CA GLU A 670 -23.85 18.99 20.52
C GLU A 670 -23.13 20.32 20.34
N ILE A 671 -23.69 21.18 19.48
CA ILE A 671 -23.24 22.56 19.31
C ILE A 671 -23.99 23.39 20.35
N TYR A 672 -23.26 24.06 21.24
CA TYR A 672 -23.85 24.79 22.37
C TYR A 672 -24.33 26.20 22.00
N GLU A 673 -23.67 26.86 21.06
CA GLU A 673 -23.95 28.22 20.63
C GLU A 673 -24.50 28.25 19.19
N PRO A 674 -25.70 28.82 18.97
CA PRO A 674 -26.27 28.96 17.64
C PRO A 674 -25.30 29.65 16.68
N GLY A 675 -25.22 29.12 15.46
CA GLY A 675 -24.35 29.67 14.43
C GLY A 675 -22.90 29.20 14.49
N ARG A 676 -22.47 28.41 15.48
CA ARG A 676 -21.15 27.78 15.50
C ARG A 676 -21.14 26.43 14.77
N THR A 677 -19.93 25.88 14.60
CA THR A 677 -19.71 24.49 14.21
C THR A 677 -19.12 23.73 15.39
N LEU A 678 -19.29 22.41 15.42
CA LEU A 678 -18.77 21.59 16.51
C LEU A 678 -17.23 21.69 16.65
N ILE A 679 -16.50 21.63 15.52
CA ILE A 679 -15.05 21.88 15.50
C ILE A 679 -14.74 23.30 15.98
N GLY A 680 -15.50 24.29 15.50
CA GLY A 680 -15.29 25.68 15.87
C GLY A 680 -15.36 25.93 17.37
N GLU A 681 -16.36 25.36 18.05
CA GLU A 681 -16.48 25.49 19.51
C GLU A 681 -15.33 24.81 20.24
N ARG A 682 -15.00 23.57 19.87
CA ARG A 682 -13.87 22.83 20.46
C ARG A 682 -12.56 23.58 20.27
N LEU A 683 -12.29 24.06 19.05
CA LEU A 683 -11.09 24.81 18.71
C LEU A 683 -11.02 26.12 19.49
N TRP A 684 -12.13 26.86 19.57
CA TRP A 684 -12.15 28.11 20.30
C TRP A 684 -11.92 27.89 21.80
N ASP A 685 -12.57 26.91 22.42
CA ASP A 685 -12.37 26.57 23.84
C ASP A 685 -10.90 26.21 24.13
N LEU A 686 -10.21 25.55 23.19
CA LEU A 686 -8.79 25.28 23.27
C LEU A 686 -7.91 26.54 23.10
N MET A 687 -8.26 27.45 22.19
CA MET A 687 -7.59 28.76 22.09
C MET A 687 -7.75 29.57 23.40
N ARG A 688 -8.88 29.40 24.09
CA ARG A 688 -9.11 29.98 25.42
C ARG A 688 -8.28 29.32 26.52
N ALA A 689 -7.95 28.04 26.38
CA ALA A 689 -6.97 27.37 27.24
C ALA A 689 -5.54 27.94 27.02
N VAL A 690 -5.17 28.27 25.77
CA VAL A 690 -3.92 29.01 25.48
C VAL A 690 -3.94 30.38 26.14
N ASP A 691 -5.06 31.11 26.05
CA ASP A 691 -5.21 32.42 26.72
C ASP A 691 -5.06 32.31 28.24
N LEU A 692 -5.65 31.28 28.85
CA LEU A 692 -5.54 31.01 30.28
C LEU A 692 -4.08 30.81 30.69
N LEU A 693 -3.33 29.94 29.99
CA LEU A 693 -1.91 29.72 30.25
C LEU A 693 -1.08 30.99 30.05
N ALA A 694 -1.31 31.71 28.95
CA ALA A 694 -0.59 32.95 28.63
C ALA A 694 -0.91 34.10 29.61
N SER A 695 -2.03 34.02 30.34
CA SER A 695 -2.40 35.02 31.36
C SER A 695 -1.60 34.90 32.66
N LEU A 696 -1.00 33.73 32.93
CA LEU A 696 -0.19 33.49 34.11
C LEU A 696 1.17 34.19 33.98
N LYS A 697 1.60 34.91 35.02
CA LYS A 697 2.89 35.63 35.01
C LYS A 697 4.07 34.67 35.06
N GLU A 698 3.82 33.47 35.56
CA GLU A 698 4.77 32.38 35.73
C GLU A 698 4.91 31.54 34.46
N VAL A 699 4.15 31.78 33.38
CA VAL A 699 4.24 31.03 32.12
C VAL A 699 5.03 31.82 31.07
N ASP A 700 5.90 31.12 30.35
CA ASP A 700 6.62 31.64 29.21
C ASP A 700 5.73 31.57 27.96
N ARG A 701 5.20 32.71 27.53
CA ARG A 701 4.30 32.80 26.37
C ARG A 701 4.90 32.32 25.05
N SER A 702 6.23 32.22 24.96
CA SER A 702 6.93 31.71 23.77
C SER A 702 7.07 30.18 23.76
N ARG A 703 6.74 29.50 24.87
CA ARG A 703 6.91 28.05 25.06
C ARG A 703 5.61 27.36 25.48
N ILE A 704 4.52 27.67 24.79
CA ILE A 704 3.22 27.00 24.97
C ILE A 704 3.05 25.98 23.84
N GLY A 705 2.90 24.69 24.16
CA GLY A 705 2.59 23.64 23.20
C GLY A 705 1.18 23.07 23.37
N CYS A 706 0.87 22.04 22.58
CA CYS A 706 -0.33 21.23 22.78
C CYS A 706 -0.06 19.75 22.52
N ALA A 707 -0.80 18.88 23.20
CA ALA A 707 -0.73 17.44 23.02
C ALA A 707 -2.09 16.77 23.24
N GLY A 708 -2.42 15.74 22.46
CA GLY A 708 -3.66 14.98 22.65
C GLY A 708 -3.71 13.65 21.88
N LEU A 709 -4.68 12.81 22.25
CA LEU A 709 -4.91 11.47 21.70
C LEU A 709 -6.30 11.37 21.05
N SER A 710 -6.40 10.69 19.89
CA SER A 710 -7.68 10.43 19.19
C SER A 710 -8.31 11.74 18.68
N LEU A 711 -9.57 12.02 19.02
CA LEU A 711 -10.15 13.38 18.89
C LEU A 711 -9.26 14.45 19.56
N GLY A 712 -8.54 14.12 20.64
CA GLY A 712 -7.56 15.03 21.21
C GLY A 712 -6.36 15.29 20.29
N GLY A 713 -5.95 14.30 19.48
CA GLY A 713 -4.94 14.45 18.44
C GLY A 713 -5.46 15.29 17.27
N GLU A 714 -6.70 15.05 16.82
CA GLU A 714 -7.40 15.90 15.85
C GLU A 714 -7.42 17.37 16.31
N MET A 715 -7.82 17.59 17.56
CA MET A 715 -7.93 18.94 18.09
C MET A 715 -6.57 19.56 18.42
N ALA A 716 -5.53 18.77 18.70
CA ALA A 716 -4.15 19.26 18.79
C ALA A 716 -3.66 19.76 17.43
N MET A 717 -3.94 19.02 16.34
CA MET A 717 -3.70 19.48 14.97
C MET A 717 -4.42 20.80 14.70
N TRP A 718 -5.73 20.88 14.94
CA TRP A 718 -6.50 22.11 14.71
C TRP A 718 -5.99 23.29 15.53
N LEU A 719 -5.71 23.10 16.82
CA LEU A 719 -5.19 24.15 17.70
C LEU A 719 -3.83 24.66 17.22
N ALA A 720 -2.89 23.75 16.93
CA ALA A 720 -1.57 24.13 16.43
C ALA A 720 -1.66 24.79 15.05
N ALA A 721 -2.54 24.33 14.17
CA ALA A 721 -2.73 24.88 12.83
C ALA A 721 -3.27 26.31 12.87
N MET A 722 -4.24 26.58 13.75
CA MET A 722 -5.03 27.83 13.76
C MET A 722 -4.52 28.87 14.75
N ASP A 723 -3.89 28.47 15.87
CA ASP A 723 -3.27 29.39 16.83
C ASP A 723 -1.74 29.36 16.70
N THR A 724 -1.19 30.45 16.14
CA THR A 724 0.26 30.56 15.90
C THR A 724 1.09 30.76 17.17
N ARG A 725 0.45 30.89 18.35
CA ARG A 725 1.14 30.96 19.65
C ARG A 725 1.57 29.59 20.17
N VAL A 726 0.97 28.52 19.64
CA VAL A 726 1.41 27.15 19.92
C VAL A 726 2.78 26.95 19.30
N ALA A 727 3.80 26.71 20.12
CA ALA A 727 5.20 26.58 19.74
C ALA A 727 5.60 25.15 19.32
N ALA A 728 4.90 24.12 19.83
CA ALA A 728 5.11 22.72 19.47
C ALA A 728 3.82 21.90 19.62
N CYS A 729 3.64 20.87 18.79
CA CYS A 729 2.43 20.03 18.77
C CYS A 729 2.77 18.54 18.81
N VAL A 730 2.07 17.78 19.66
CA VAL A 730 2.03 16.31 19.65
C VAL A 730 0.61 15.85 19.33
N SER A 731 0.42 15.17 18.19
CA SER A 731 -0.86 14.62 17.76
C SER A 731 -0.81 13.10 17.75
N SER A 732 -1.34 12.47 18.79
CA SER A 732 -1.31 11.01 18.96
C SER A 732 -2.60 10.35 18.48
N GLY A 733 -2.49 9.18 17.86
CA GLY A 733 -3.62 8.36 17.41
C GLY A 733 -4.58 9.10 16.48
N PHE A 734 -4.06 9.91 15.55
CA PHE A 734 -4.92 10.67 14.63
C PHE A 734 -4.39 10.81 13.20
N LEU A 735 -3.07 10.94 12.96
CA LEU A 735 -2.57 11.23 11.62
C LEU A 735 -3.07 10.19 10.61
N THR A 736 -3.96 10.61 9.71
CA THR A 736 -4.72 9.79 8.77
C THR A 736 -5.22 10.67 7.61
N VAL A 737 -6.08 10.13 6.75
CA VAL A 737 -6.73 10.83 5.62
C VAL A 737 -8.24 10.90 5.83
N MET A 738 -8.90 11.94 5.29
CA MET A 738 -10.35 12.10 5.42
C MET A 738 -11.13 10.89 4.88
N ASP A 739 -10.67 10.24 3.80
CA ASP A 739 -11.32 9.04 3.24
C ASP A 739 -11.44 7.89 4.27
N GLN A 740 -10.47 7.77 5.18
CA GLN A 740 -10.50 6.77 6.26
C GLN A 740 -11.51 7.16 7.34
N MET A 741 -11.55 8.44 7.69
CA MET A 741 -12.49 8.98 8.69
C MET A 741 -13.96 8.93 8.22
N GLU A 742 -14.22 8.86 6.92
CA GLU A 742 -15.59 8.77 6.37
C GLU A 742 -16.21 7.37 6.40
N ARG A 743 -15.39 6.32 6.56
CA ARG A 743 -15.86 4.92 6.49
C ARG A 743 -16.30 4.38 7.85
N ASP A 744 -15.41 4.45 8.83
CA ASP A 744 -15.53 3.69 10.09
C ASP A 744 -15.44 4.57 11.35
N HIS A 745 -15.55 5.89 11.22
CA HIS A 745 -15.37 6.83 12.33
C HIS A 745 -16.59 7.73 12.55
N CYS A 746 -16.64 8.36 13.73
CA CYS A 746 -17.65 9.37 14.02
C CYS A 746 -17.52 10.55 13.05
N MET A 747 -18.64 11.03 12.51
CA MET A 747 -18.69 12.15 11.56
C MET A 747 -18.63 13.54 12.23
N CYS A 748 -18.28 13.62 13.52
CA CYS A 748 -18.27 14.89 14.27
C CYS A 748 -17.23 15.91 13.78
N TRP A 749 -16.25 15.47 12.99
CA TRP A 749 -15.27 16.32 12.31
C TRP A 749 -15.79 16.89 10.98
N LYS A 750 -16.86 16.30 10.41
CA LYS A 750 -17.30 16.67 9.06
C LYS A 750 -18.17 17.91 9.11
N ILE A 751 -17.72 18.95 8.41
CA ILE A 751 -18.47 20.18 8.15
C ILE A 751 -18.49 20.45 6.64
N ASP A 752 -19.60 21.01 6.16
CA ASP A 752 -19.76 21.34 4.75
C ASP A 752 -18.65 22.30 4.29
N GLY A 753 -18.04 22.02 3.14
CA GLY A 753 -16.96 22.82 2.57
C GLY A 753 -15.54 22.44 3.02
N LEU A 754 -15.38 21.56 4.03
CA LEU A 754 -14.05 21.17 4.50
C LEU A 754 -13.32 20.30 3.48
N ARG A 755 -13.99 19.28 2.92
CA ARG A 755 -13.41 18.35 1.95
C ARG A 755 -13.04 19.04 0.64
N GLU A 756 -13.80 20.07 0.27
CA GLU A 756 -13.59 20.92 -0.90
C GLU A 756 -12.34 21.80 -0.75
N LEU A 757 -11.97 22.14 0.48
CA LEU A 757 -10.83 23.00 0.74
C LEU A 757 -9.55 22.21 0.99
N VAL A 758 -9.57 21.19 1.86
CA VAL A 758 -8.37 20.58 2.42
C VAL A 758 -8.56 19.08 2.76
N ASP A 759 -7.44 18.39 2.98
CA ASP A 759 -7.35 17.13 3.73
C ASP A 759 -6.61 17.37 5.05
N PHE A 760 -6.57 16.39 5.96
CA PHE A 760 -5.87 16.56 7.26
C PHE A 760 -4.39 16.90 7.09
N ALA A 761 -3.72 16.34 6.09
CA ALA A 761 -2.33 16.68 5.76
C ALA A 761 -2.13 18.18 5.47
N ASP A 762 -3.10 18.85 4.83
CA ASP A 762 -2.98 20.29 4.58
C ASP A 762 -3.18 21.10 5.87
N ILE A 763 -4.02 20.62 6.80
CA ILE A 763 -4.21 21.27 8.10
C ILE A 763 -2.95 21.11 8.95
N PHE A 764 -2.35 19.91 8.99
CA PHE A 764 -1.04 19.68 9.62
C PHE A 764 0.07 20.56 9.01
N ALA A 765 0.05 20.77 7.68
CA ALA A 765 1.01 21.65 7.01
C ALA A 765 0.94 23.12 7.48
N LEU A 766 -0.16 23.56 8.11
CA LEU A 766 -0.23 24.89 8.75
C LEU A 766 0.59 24.97 10.04
N VAL A 767 1.08 23.86 10.60
CA VAL A 767 1.93 23.88 11.78
C VAL A 767 3.35 24.37 11.43
N ALA A 768 3.85 24.05 10.24
CA ALA A 768 5.18 24.44 9.78
C ALA A 768 5.41 25.97 9.92
N PRO A 769 6.62 26.42 10.30
CA PRO A 769 7.85 25.64 10.52
C PRO A 769 7.97 25.04 11.92
N ARG A 770 6.92 25.12 12.74
CA ARG A 770 6.98 24.75 14.16
C ARG A 770 7.09 23.22 14.33
N PRO A 771 7.77 22.74 15.38
CA PRO A 771 7.88 21.32 15.67
C PRO A 771 6.52 20.62 15.76
N LEU A 772 6.38 19.50 15.03
CA LEU A 772 5.22 18.62 15.02
C LEU A 772 5.67 17.16 15.19
N GLN A 773 5.13 16.47 16.20
CA GLN A 773 5.21 15.03 16.33
C GLN A 773 3.82 14.43 16.15
N CYS A 774 3.69 13.43 15.30
CA CYS A 774 2.52 12.57 15.23
C CYS A 774 2.86 11.21 15.84
N GLN A 775 1.94 10.56 16.54
CA GLN A 775 2.15 9.21 17.08
C GLN A 775 1.07 8.25 16.54
N ASN A 776 1.47 7.07 16.05
CA ASN A 776 0.55 6.03 15.60
C ASN A 776 1.05 4.63 16.04
N GLY A 777 0.14 3.80 16.57
CA GLY A 777 0.45 2.46 17.04
C GLY A 777 0.45 1.41 15.92
N LEU A 778 1.41 0.48 15.96
CA LEU A 778 1.49 -0.65 15.01
C LEU A 778 0.33 -1.64 15.14
N LYS A 779 -0.37 -1.64 16.28
CA LYS A 779 -1.51 -2.53 16.56
C LYS A 779 -2.87 -1.85 16.41
N GLU A 780 -2.91 -0.67 15.80
CA GLU A 780 -4.17 -0.04 15.39
C GLU A 780 -4.98 -1.00 14.49
N PRO A 781 -6.29 -1.17 14.72
CA PRO A 781 -7.12 -1.98 13.84
C PRO A 781 -7.06 -1.46 12.39
N PRO A 782 -7.16 -2.31 11.35
CA PRO A 782 -7.14 -1.90 9.95
C PRO A 782 -8.16 -0.82 9.57
N THR A 783 -9.24 -0.69 10.33
CA THR A 783 -10.30 0.29 10.14
C THR A 783 -10.06 1.62 10.87
N GLN A 784 -8.96 1.79 11.60
CA GLN A 784 -8.67 2.96 12.44
C GLN A 784 -7.46 3.77 11.91
N PHE A 785 -6.52 4.17 12.78
CA PHE A 785 -5.42 5.10 12.50
C PHE A 785 -4.11 4.38 12.15
N ILE A 786 -4.17 3.49 11.15
CA ILE A 786 -3.03 2.63 10.82
C ILE A 786 -1.81 3.41 10.31
N VAL A 787 -0.62 2.90 10.63
CA VAL A 787 0.67 3.49 10.28
C VAL A 787 0.86 3.74 8.77
N PRO A 788 0.43 2.87 7.84
CA PRO A 788 0.51 3.15 6.40
C PRO A 788 -0.16 4.46 5.98
N LEU A 789 -1.38 4.72 6.48
CA LEU A 789 -2.11 5.96 6.21
C LEU A 789 -1.44 7.16 6.87
N ALA A 790 -0.93 6.99 8.08
CA ALA A 790 -0.16 8.03 8.77
C ALA A 790 1.09 8.42 7.97
N ARG A 791 1.84 7.44 7.44
CA ARG A 791 3.00 7.69 6.56
C ARG A 791 2.60 8.33 5.24
N GLN A 792 1.49 7.90 4.64
CA GLN A 792 0.94 8.55 3.44
C GLN A 792 0.66 10.03 3.70
N ALA A 793 -0.07 10.36 4.76
CA ALA A 793 -0.36 11.75 5.13
C ALA A 793 0.94 12.51 5.45
N LEU A 794 1.90 11.90 6.15
CA LEU A 794 3.20 12.50 6.46
C LEU A 794 3.99 12.89 5.21
N ARG A 795 4.00 12.04 4.17
CA ARG A 795 4.65 12.35 2.88
C ARG A 795 4.08 13.59 2.22
N GLU A 796 2.80 13.88 2.44
CA GLU A 796 2.15 15.09 1.93
C GLU A 796 2.45 16.34 2.78
N ILE A 797 2.78 16.17 4.05
CA ILE A 797 3.14 17.28 4.97
C ILE A 797 4.62 17.67 4.82
N ARG A 798 5.53 16.71 4.56
CA ARG A 798 6.99 16.93 4.45
C ARG A 798 7.42 18.09 3.52
N PRO A 799 6.82 18.31 2.32
CA PRO A 799 7.24 19.35 1.38
C PRO A 799 7.26 20.76 1.98
N ILE A 800 6.13 21.23 2.51
CA ILE A 800 6.05 21.88 3.83
C ILE A 800 7.32 22.40 4.50
N TYR A 801 7.81 21.51 5.36
CA TYR A 801 8.93 21.70 6.23
C TYR A 801 10.25 21.85 5.46
N ALA A 802 10.40 21.15 4.32
CA ALA A 802 11.54 21.33 3.43
C ALA A 802 11.57 22.73 2.81
N ASP A 803 10.45 23.21 2.27
CA ASP A 803 10.32 24.54 1.66
C ASP A 803 10.57 25.67 2.68
N MET A 804 10.30 25.41 3.96
CA MET A 804 10.57 26.35 5.05
C MET A 804 12.01 26.30 5.59
N GLY A 805 12.81 25.32 5.16
CA GLY A 805 14.19 25.10 5.57
C GLY A 805 14.35 24.36 6.90
N VAL A 806 13.33 23.61 7.33
CA VAL A 806 13.32 22.87 8.62
C VAL A 806 12.78 21.45 8.48
N PRO A 807 13.30 20.61 7.55
CA PRO A 807 12.78 19.27 7.29
C PRO A 807 12.74 18.35 8.53
N GLY A 808 13.64 18.56 9.50
CA GLY A 808 13.69 17.81 10.76
C GLY A 808 12.75 18.28 11.88
N ASN A 809 11.87 19.26 11.62
CA ASN A 809 10.87 19.72 12.60
C ASN A 809 9.54 18.95 12.50
N ILE A 810 9.45 17.90 11.70
CA ILE A 810 8.30 17.00 11.66
C ILE A 810 8.77 15.56 11.88
N ALA A 811 8.07 14.82 12.74
CA ALA A 811 8.32 13.42 13.02
C ALA A 811 7.02 12.62 13.11
N LEU A 812 7.08 11.37 12.66
CA LEU A 812 6.07 10.34 12.96
C LEU A 812 6.73 9.31 13.87
N ASP A 813 6.24 9.25 15.09
CA ASP A 813 6.57 8.26 16.09
C ASP A 813 5.67 7.04 15.89
N VAL A 814 6.29 5.90 15.59
CA VAL A 814 5.60 4.63 15.39
C VAL A 814 5.93 3.72 16.56
N HIS A 815 4.95 3.43 17.41
CA HIS A 815 5.15 2.66 18.63
C HIS A 815 4.47 1.28 18.56
N ALA A 816 4.92 0.33 19.39
CA ALA A 816 4.45 -1.06 19.39
C ALA A 816 3.04 -1.25 19.99
N GLY A 817 2.44 -0.18 20.50
CA GLY A 817 1.13 -0.16 21.14
C GLY A 817 -0.05 -0.15 20.16
N GLU A 818 -1.25 -0.08 20.73
CA GLU A 818 -2.52 0.14 20.02
C GLU A 818 -2.84 1.65 19.98
N HIS A 819 -4.11 2.01 20.19
CA HIS A 819 -4.59 3.40 20.23
C HIS A 819 -4.28 4.08 21.58
N GLU A 820 -3.03 4.49 21.77
CA GLU A 820 -2.53 5.08 23.02
C GLU A 820 -1.46 6.15 22.80
N ILE A 821 -1.14 6.94 23.84
CA ILE A 821 -0.01 7.86 23.85
C ILE A 821 1.29 7.08 24.07
N ASP A 822 2.32 7.32 23.26
CA ASP A 822 3.69 6.96 23.61
C ASP A 822 4.27 8.05 24.52
N LEU A 823 4.14 7.84 25.84
CA LEU A 823 4.49 8.85 26.84
C LEU A 823 5.98 9.18 26.85
N PRO A 824 6.93 8.20 26.86
CA PRO A 824 8.35 8.49 26.70
C PRO A 824 8.67 9.42 25.51
N SER A 825 8.16 9.08 24.32
CA SER A 825 8.40 9.84 23.08
C SER A 825 7.79 11.26 23.15
N LEU A 826 6.59 11.39 23.71
CA LEU A 826 5.93 12.69 23.94
C LEU A 826 6.75 13.57 24.88
N LEU A 827 7.20 13.03 26.02
CA LEU A 827 7.96 13.78 27.02
C LEU A 827 9.31 14.24 26.46
N GLU A 828 10.02 13.36 25.76
CA GLU A 828 11.29 13.69 25.10
C GLU A 828 11.11 14.82 24.08
N PHE A 829 10.08 14.72 23.24
CA PHE A 829 9.79 15.75 22.24
C PHE A 829 9.46 17.10 22.89
N VAL A 830 8.58 17.11 23.89
CA VAL A 830 8.18 18.34 24.58
C VAL A 830 9.37 18.97 25.30
N ASP A 831 10.21 18.18 25.97
CA ASP A 831 11.44 18.67 26.61
C ASP A 831 12.44 19.24 25.60
N ALA A 832 12.63 18.57 24.47
CA ALA A 832 13.53 19.05 23.42
C ALA A 832 13.06 20.35 22.77
N ARG A 833 11.74 20.57 22.65
CA ARG A 833 11.17 21.70 21.90
C ARG A 833 10.68 22.86 22.76
N LEU A 834 10.30 22.62 24.02
CA LEU A 834 9.80 23.62 24.96
C LEU A 834 10.65 23.76 26.24
N GLY A 835 11.58 22.83 26.52
CA GLY A 835 12.45 22.87 27.70
C GLY A 835 13.50 24.00 27.67
N ARG A 836 14.29 24.14 28.75
CA ARG A 836 15.38 25.13 28.83
C ARG A 836 16.73 24.50 28.38
N GLY A 837 17.12 24.76 27.13
CA GLY A 837 18.43 24.43 26.51
C GLY A 837 18.38 23.13 25.68
N ARG A 838 18.71 23.11 24.38
CA ARG A 838 19.87 23.69 23.65
C ARG A 838 19.48 24.60 22.45
N PRO A 839 20.42 25.39 21.90
CA PRO A 839 20.15 26.49 20.98
C PRO A 839 19.78 26.03 19.58
N ALA A 840 19.06 26.88 18.86
CA ALA A 840 18.97 26.83 17.41
C ALA A 840 20.39 26.74 16.81
N ARG A 841 20.66 25.63 16.12
CA ARG A 841 21.68 25.51 15.08
C ARG A 841 21.07 24.75 13.92
#